data_AF-A0A326U4X9-F1
#
_entry.id   AF-A0A326U4X9-F1
#
_cell.length_a   1.000
_cell.length_b   1.000
_cell.length_c   1.000
_cell.angle_alpha   90.00
_cell.angle_beta   90.00
_cell.angle_gamma   90.00
#
_symmetry.space_group_name_H-M   'P 1'
#
loop_
_entity.id
_entity.type
_entity.pdbx_description
1 polymer ?
#
loop_
_entity_poly.entity_id
_entity_poly.type
_entity_poly.pdbx_seq_one_letter_code
_entity_poly.pdbx_strand_id
1 'polypeptide(L)'
;MEQEITTLEPQLTCELRNHRDHDKNTIYITTDSTYNQLSLRITTNVEATFKPASHHVPPDQGGSADGSMLYLDLSSLNLSTSEFQKLEASAAEWSFQAYPDQRTIGMTPTVLQTLKPGPGNQIDITLASLTLSSPPQGSVVYPVVTYFHVPSITDDEIGQFDTLSATLQVPPDTHKRELQRDIQLSTDTNAIITSDEEHTVANFFTLAFGPGPEGKEVKAGPATAFVLTFVYGTGYGYGALTDIQHARDIKVTRGLNADEWHIESDTTLQNPSWKLTPPVGKPIIGTGPQSNVAFDVTNIVTLFRAGPTSLLLTYQGIPGYQDGSFILPLYKIPHVQISSLQVEPNPTYLTEQKAEVTVRWQTKNATSLLLAPLCQDVTNLTSVPAEIFTTTPFTLTAKGPYADRNNVAYRTVEAVVLPRINSFTASPRSIYYKDFPCDVTFSWAVDSNERIRLVSSREGTSGDTYEPLGSVTKSIQQPQMMTLIPISQYQENVQNRKLVLSAFKTQHQRYPLAQKARLVAASPTAPLTALAHEHQISFIDNALYQPIGEPLATGDTPYLAFAPDGSFVFVASGDGQLTLIHIQETQTRPYYTFQSAALPDVSDKPTAVAISRDAKTLFVTTQDAHRAGKLVILMQEGNTYHKQGEVAVGKEPTDIALDPSGARVYVSNAGENTISIIGVDAKRNYALISTIGNIGQQPRGLGITRDGQILLVASANGVFALSTSYPDGSPRQHLPVETPVSFAMMAGGRYAFVSLEKKNALALIACGTLPKDCKVLEENIQVGEKPTGVTVTLDDGLVLVTNTGDASISVLTLATYEAETTSIPSVEKPTGVVVTPDAKQIYSWHNALIRDILHPKDIPGLSVYDRISGISTTHLETTDLITCAVHPDKNRQFAFALEKASTDLLLIDTGTFETQRVPLEGGHQPLLLDVSANGERLFLLCDDKQRYYMQVFDITGQTPKKLAEKELYEHPSTKGFKSLCVLADGSQAFVTESSVPLLHQIYHEEGSYQVKSHELEGRPEALTALPDGARLYVFSVKDTDPGADANMNMISVINPRTMHIRTVHLGIEQKVASIQYVVPSPDGTALFATDASGVRIVDPVSLRLSRTYLWPGATVISYGIATQPDGAEIFVTDRGGSTVFVLRQVQPE
;
A
#
# COMPACT_ATOMS: atom_id res chain seq x y z
N MET A 1 20.83 18.29 -39.68
CA MET A 1 19.72 17.47 -40.22
C MET A 1 19.06 16.84 -38.99
N GLU A 2 18.36 17.55 -38.11
CA GLU A 2 17.27 18.52 -38.34
C GLU A 2 16.39 18.05 -39.50
N GLN A 3 15.53 17.07 -39.21
CA GLN A 3 14.41 16.70 -40.05
C GLN A 3 13.26 16.23 -39.15
N GLU A 4 12.26 17.12 -39.04
CA GLU A 4 10.83 16.88 -38.80
C GLU A 4 10.45 15.66 -37.95
N ILE A 5 10.41 15.87 -36.63
CA ILE A 5 9.43 15.20 -35.79
C ILE A 5 8.08 15.81 -36.16
N THR A 6 7.26 15.10 -36.94
CA THR A 6 5.86 15.46 -37.10
C THR A 6 5.16 15.26 -35.76
N THR A 7 5.15 16.32 -34.97
CA THR A 7 4.17 16.58 -33.92
C THR A 7 2.78 16.28 -34.49
N LEU A 8 1.93 15.55 -33.76
CA LEU A 8 0.49 15.52 -34.03
C LEU A 8 0.03 16.98 -34.21
N GLU A 9 -0.44 17.33 -35.41
CA GLU A 9 -1.06 18.63 -35.65
C GLU A 9 -2.34 18.69 -34.78
N PRO A 10 -2.45 19.60 -33.78
CA PRO A 10 -3.71 19.77 -33.09
C PRO A 10 -4.78 20.19 -34.07
N GLN A 11 -5.98 19.75 -33.75
CA GLN A 11 -7.19 20.09 -34.47
C GLN A 11 -8.22 20.59 -33.48
N LEU A 12 -8.72 21.79 -33.74
CA LEU A 12 -9.98 22.22 -33.19
C LEU A 12 -11.09 21.50 -33.95
N THR A 13 -12.06 20.96 -33.23
CA THR A 13 -13.33 20.51 -33.79
C THR A 13 -14.41 21.50 -33.40
N CYS A 14 -15.06 22.07 -34.40
CA CYS A 14 -16.16 23.01 -34.22
C CYS A 14 -17.50 22.31 -34.53
N GLU A 15 -18.51 22.52 -33.69
CA GLU A 15 -19.85 21.96 -33.86
C GLU A 15 -20.91 23.03 -33.57
N LEU A 16 -21.91 23.19 -34.44
CA LEU A 16 -22.99 24.17 -34.26
C LEU A 16 -24.28 23.48 -33.82
N ARG A 17 -24.75 23.71 -32.61
CA ARG A 17 -25.92 23.05 -32.03
C ARG A 17 -27.10 24.00 -31.88
N ASN A 18 -28.32 23.48 -31.94
CA ASN A 18 -29.51 24.23 -31.53
C ASN A 18 -30.02 23.64 -30.20
N HIS A 19 -30.23 24.47 -29.19
CA HIS A 19 -30.60 24.02 -27.85
C HIS A 19 -32.06 23.58 -27.71
N ARG A 20 -32.91 23.93 -28.68
CA ARG A 20 -34.36 23.71 -28.59
C ARG A 20 -34.78 22.26 -28.79
N ASP A 21 -34.12 21.56 -29.70
CA ASP A 21 -34.39 20.16 -29.99
C ASP A 21 -33.12 19.39 -29.72
N HIS A 22 -33.21 18.17 -29.22
CA HIS A 22 -32.03 17.33 -28.97
C HIS A 22 -31.22 16.98 -30.25
N ASP A 23 -31.61 17.57 -31.39
CA ASP A 23 -30.99 17.45 -32.71
C ASP A 23 -29.83 18.43 -32.90
N LYS A 24 -28.69 17.87 -33.27
CA LYS A 24 -27.47 18.61 -33.57
C LYS A 24 -27.61 19.28 -34.95
N ASN A 25 -27.29 20.57 -35.01
CA ASN A 25 -27.12 21.34 -36.25
C ASN A 25 -28.39 21.71 -37.05
N THR A 26 -29.55 21.87 -36.43
CA THR A 26 -30.77 22.37 -37.12
C THR A 26 -30.95 23.89 -36.97
N ILE A 27 -31.21 24.59 -38.08
CA ILE A 27 -31.59 26.01 -38.09
C ILE A 27 -32.99 26.14 -38.70
N TYR A 28 -33.89 26.77 -37.95
CA TYR A 28 -35.27 26.98 -38.34
C TYR A 28 -35.46 28.22 -39.22
N ILE A 29 -36.19 28.04 -40.32
CA ILE A 29 -36.65 29.08 -41.24
C ILE A 29 -37.84 29.79 -40.59
N THR A 30 -37.57 30.81 -39.79
CA THR A 30 -38.61 31.54 -39.05
C THR A 30 -38.22 32.97 -38.71
N THR A 31 -39.23 33.81 -38.52
CA THR A 31 -39.08 35.16 -37.96
C THR A 31 -39.14 35.18 -36.43
N ASP A 32 -39.46 34.06 -35.78
CA ASP A 32 -39.43 33.90 -34.33
C ASP A 32 -38.06 33.36 -33.89
N SER A 33 -37.24 34.24 -33.30
CA SER A 33 -35.89 33.90 -32.86
C SER A 33 -35.82 32.86 -31.74
N THR A 34 -36.92 32.56 -31.05
CA THR A 34 -36.94 31.54 -29.98
C THR A 34 -36.73 30.12 -30.50
N TYR A 35 -36.87 29.89 -31.81
CA TYR A 35 -36.57 28.59 -32.43
C TYR A 35 -35.07 28.38 -32.70
N ASN A 36 -34.29 29.46 -32.81
CA ASN A 36 -32.87 29.38 -33.16
C ASN A 36 -32.01 29.86 -31.98
N GLN A 37 -31.85 28.99 -30.98
CA GLN A 37 -30.90 29.20 -29.88
C GLN A 37 -29.65 28.37 -30.15
N LEU A 38 -28.68 28.95 -30.87
CA LEU A 38 -27.54 28.19 -31.34
C LEU A 38 -26.36 28.25 -30.37
N SER A 39 -25.52 27.22 -30.35
CA SER A 39 -24.19 27.24 -29.72
C SER A 39 -23.12 26.69 -30.65
N LEU A 40 -22.04 27.46 -30.82
CA LEU A 40 -20.80 26.99 -31.44
C LEU A 40 -19.92 26.38 -30.35
N ARG A 41 -19.75 25.07 -30.40
CA ARG A 41 -18.91 24.28 -29.51
C ARG A 41 -17.55 24.03 -30.14
N ILE A 42 -16.49 24.27 -29.38
CA ILE A 42 -15.11 24.05 -29.80
C ILE A 42 -14.45 23.07 -28.84
N THR A 43 -13.84 22.02 -29.39
CA THR A 43 -13.09 20.99 -28.65
C THR A 43 -11.74 20.78 -29.31
N THR A 44 -10.79 20.12 -28.63
CA THR A 44 -9.46 19.87 -29.15
C THR A 44 -9.00 18.43 -28.90
N ASN A 45 -8.16 17.90 -29.79
CA ASN A 45 -7.53 16.59 -29.65
C ASN A 45 -6.19 16.62 -28.89
N VAL A 46 -5.56 17.79 -28.73
CA VAL A 46 -4.39 18.03 -27.86
C VAL A 46 -4.50 19.41 -27.19
N GLU A 47 -3.76 19.65 -26.12
CA GLU A 47 -3.87 20.89 -25.35
C GLU A 47 -3.59 22.13 -26.22
N ALA A 48 -4.54 23.07 -26.25
CA ALA A 48 -4.49 24.29 -27.07
C ALA A 48 -4.77 25.52 -26.19
N THR A 49 -3.88 26.52 -26.26
CA THR A 49 -3.98 27.73 -25.44
C THR A 49 -4.31 28.94 -26.30
N PHE A 50 -5.51 29.52 -26.12
CA PHE A 50 -5.94 30.74 -26.78
C PHE A 50 -5.43 31.97 -26.01
N LYS A 51 -4.77 32.87 -26.73
CA LYS A 51 -4.22 34.12 -26.20
C LYS A 51 -5.17 35.29 -26.51
N PRO A 52 -5.45 36.19 -25.55
CA PRO A 52 -6.24 37.39 -25.84
C PRO A 52 -5.57 38.30 -26.88
N ALA A 53 -6.31 38.69 -27.91
CA ALA A 53 -5.93 39.81 -28.78
C ALA A 53 -6.28 41.15 -28.09
N SER A 54 -5.45 42.17 -28.28
CA SER A 54 -5.66 43.49 -27.65
C SER A 54 -6.87 44.23 -28.24
N HIS A 55 -7.23 43.92 -29.48
CA HIS A 55 -8.39 44.45 -30.21
C HIS A 55 -8.82 43.47 -31.30
N HIS A 56 -10.08 43.56 -31.71
CA HIS A 56 -10.61 42.79 -32.84
C HIS A 56 -10.15 43.40 -34.17
N VAL A 57 -9.75 42.54 -35.11
CA VAL A 57 -9.39 42.93 -36.49
C VAL A 57 -10.35 42.28 -37.50
N PRO A 58 -10.65 42.92 -38.64
CA PRO A 58 -11.47 42.32 -39.70
C PRO A 58 -10.97 40.95 -40.17
N PRO A 59 -11.83 40.04 -40.66
CA PRO A 59 -11.44 38.68 -41.07
C PRO A 59 -10.30 38.61 -42.10
N ASP A 60 -10.26 39.55 -43.04
CA ASP A 60 -9.19 39.69 -44.04
C ASP A 60 -7.84 40.12 -43.47
N GLN A 61 -7.82 40.58 -42.21
CA GLN A 61 -6.63 40.99 -41.46
C GLN A 61 -6.35 40.05 -40.26
N GLY A 62 -7.06 38.93 -40.14
CA GLY A 62 -6.96 38.02 -38.99
C GLY A 62 -5.54 37.51 -38.71
N GLY A 63 -4.74 37.28 -39.75
CA GLY A 63 -3.33 36.88 -39.62
C GLY A 63 -2.43 37.95 -38.98
N SER A 64 -2.86 39.22 -38.95
CA SER A 64 -2.10 40.33 -38.36
C SER A 64 -2.46 40.64 -36.89
N ALA A 65 -3.39 39.89 -36.29
CA ALA A 65 -3.77 40.06 -34.88
C ALA A 65 -2.61 39.70 -33.93
N ASP A 66 -2.59 40.31 -32.74
CA ASP A 66 -1.57 40.08 -31.70
C ASP A 66 -1.94 38.96 -30.70
N GLY A 67 -3.07 38.29 -30.93
CA GLY A 67 -3.59 37.17 -30.15
C GLY A 67 -4.55 36.30 -30.97
N SER A 68 -5.16 35.30 -30.34
CA SER A 68 -6.05 34.33 -30.98
C SER A 68 -7.34 35.00 -31.47
N MET A 69 -7.63 34.84 -32.76
CA MET A 69 -8.84 35.35 -33.39
C MET A 69 -9.61 34.20 -34.04
N LEU A 70 -10.91 34.11 -33.78
CA LEU A 70 -11.84 33.18 -34.43
C LEU A 70 -12.91 33.99 -35.16
N TYR A 71 -13.38 33.48 -36.29
CA TYR A 71 -14.36 34.12 -37.16
C TYR A 71 -15.42 33.10 -37.56
N LEU A 72 -16.66 33.32 -37.16
CA LEU A 72 -17.81 32.53 -37.64
C LEU A 72 -18.46 33.24 -38.82
N ASP A 73 -18.29 32.68 -40.01
CA ASP A 73 -18.91 33.13 -41.26
C ASP A 73 -20.29 32.47 -41.43
N LEU A 74 -21.33 33.31 -41.46
CA LEU A 74 -22.73 32.94 -41.63
C LEU A 74 -23.29 33.35 -43.01
N SER A 75 -22.43 33.70 -43.96
CA SER A 75 -22.82 34.13 -45.31
C SER A 75 -23.68 33.09 -46.04
N SER A 76 -23.45 31.80 -45.77
CA SER A 76 -24.24 30.69 -46.33
C SER A 76 -25.73 30.73 -45.95
N LEU A 77 -26.10 31.45 -44.88
CA LEU A 77 -27.49 31.63 -44.45
C LEU A 77 -28.24 32.73 -45.23
N ASN A 78 -27.55 33.52 -46.07
CA ASN A 78 -28.14 34.59 -46.87
C ASN A 78 -28.95 35.62 -46.05
N LEU A 79 -28.49 35.93 -44.82
CA LEU A 79 -29.16 36.88 -43.92
C LEU A 79 -29.18 38.30 -44.49
N SER A 80 -30.26 39.06 -44.28
CA SER A 80 -30.26 40.51 -44.52
C SER A 80 -29.37 41.24 -43.50
N THR A 81 -28.93 42.46 -43.83
CA THR A 81 -28.03 43.22 -42.93
C THR A 81 -28.72 43.52 -41.60
N SER A 82 -30.02 43.76 -41.63
CA SER A 82 -30.86 43.97 -40.45
C SER A 82 -31.08 42.70 -39.61
N GLU A 83 -31.10 41.51 -40.22
CA GLU A 83 -31.20 40.24 -39.48
C GLU A 83 -29.87 39.92 -38.81
N PHE A 84 -28.75 40.09 -39.52
CA PHE A 84 -27.42 39.84 -38.98
C PHE A 84 -27.07 40.78 -37.82
N GLN A 85 -27.44 42.07 -37.91
CA GLN A 85 -27.18 43.04 -36.84
C GLN A 85 -27.95 42.76 -35.53
N LYS A 86 -29.00 41.93 -35.57
CA LYS A 86 -29.74 41.52 -34.37
C LYS A 86 -29.11 40.32 -33.66
N LEU A 87 -28.10 39.68 -34.26
CA LEU A 87 -27.45 38.53 -33.66
C LEU A 87 -26.65 38.95 -32.43
N GLU A 88 -26.81 38.17 -31.36
CA GLU A 88 -26.09 38.37 -30.12
C GLU A 88 -25.21 37.15 -29.86
N ALA A 89 -23.88 37.33 -29.90
CA ALA A 89 -22.90 36.31 -29.56
C ALA A 89 -22.42 36.52 -28.12
N SER A 90 -22.36 35.44 -27.33
CA SER A 90 -21.89 35.50 -25.94
C SER A 90 -21.22 34.21 -25.48
N ALA A 91 -20.16 34.35 -24.69
CA ALA A 91 -19.51 33.27 -23.93
C ALA A 91 -18.75 33.88 -22.74
N ALA A 92 -18.56 33.12 -21.67
CA ALA A 92 -17.81 33.57 -20.50
C ALA A 92 -16.34 33.79 -20.88
N GLU A 93 -15.76 34.95 -20.54
CA GLU A 93 -14.35 35.28 -20.80
C GLU A 93 -13.97 35.40 -22.30
N TRP A 94 -14.94 35.77 -23.14
CA TRP A 94 -14.75 36.07 -24.56
C TRP A 94 -15.34 37.44 -24.94
N SER A 95 -14.71 38.06 -25.93
CA SER A 95 -15.14 39.32 -26.57
C SER A 95 -15.56 39.05 -28.00
N PHE A 96 -16.56 39.79 -28.51
CA PHE A 96 -17.17 39.58 -29.82
C PHE A 96 -17.30 40.88 -30.61
N GLN A 97 -17.08 40.82 -31.93
CA GLN A 97 -17.33 41.92 -32.85
C GLN A 97 -18.02 41.42 -34.13
N ALA A 98 -19.17 42.01 -34.46
CA ALA A 98 -19.89 41.71 -35.70
C ALA A 98 -19.34 42.52 -36.87
N TYR A 99 -19.20 41.87 -38.04
CA TYR A 99 -18.84 42.49 -39.32
C TYR A 99 -20.00 42.31 -40.30
N PRO A 100 -21.00 43.22 -40.30
CA PRO A 100 -22.23 43.03 -41.05
C PRO A 100 -22.01 42.82 -42.55
N ASP A 101 -21.13 43.59 -43.19
CA ASP A 101 -20.89 43.50 -44.64
C ASP A 101 -20.34 42.14 -45.09
N GLN A 102 -19.66 41.42 -44.20
CA GLN A 102 -19.09 40.09 -44.44
C GLN A 102 -19.91 38.96 -43.78
N ARG A 103 -21.04 39.27 -43.12
CA ARG A 103 -21.86 38.31 -42.36
C ARG A 103 -21.06 37.41 -41.42
N THR A 104 -20.03 37.99 -40.81
CA THR A 104 -19.05 37.28 -39.98
C THR A 104 -19.01 37.85 -38.57
N ILE A 105 -18.87 36.98 -37.56
CA ILE A 105 -18.68 37.38 -36.15
C ILE A 105 -17.25 37.02 -35.74
N GLY A 106 -16.43 38.02 -35.44
CA GLY A 106 -15.10 37.86 -34.86
C GLY A 106 -15.16 37.68 -33.35
N MET A 107 -14.29 36.85 -32.80
CA MET A 107 -14.23 36.52 -31.38
C MET A 107 -12.79 36.26 -30.91
N THR A 108 -12.46 36.75 -29.71
CA THR A 108 -11.16 36.56 -29.03
C THR A 108 -11.41 36.35 -27.54
N PRO A 109 -10.62 35.50 -26.84
CA PRO A 109 -10.73 35.39 -25.40
C PRO A 109 -10.26 36.70 -24.72
N THR A 110 -10.74 36.97 -23.50
CA THR A 110 -10.32 38.13 -22.70
C THR A 110 -9.23 37.80 -21.67
N VAL A 111 -9.02 36.52 -21.38
CA VAL A 111 -7.92 35.96 -20.57
C VAL A 111 -7.33 34.74 -21.28
N LEU A 112 -6.15 34.27 -20.86
CA LEU A 112 -5.58 33.02 -21.40
C LEU A 112 -6.53 31.85 -21.14
N GLN A 113 -6.94 31.17 -22.21
CA GLN A 113 -7.81 30.00 -22.14
C GLN A 113 -7.05 28.76 -22.59
N THR A 114 -6.91 27.75 -21.73
CA THR A 114 -6.30 26.47 -22.10
C THR A 114 -7.37 25.40 -22.21
N LEU A 115 -7.55 24.87 -23.43
CA LEU A 115 -8.46 23.79 -23.73
C LEU A 115 -7.69 22.47 -23.77
N LYS A 116 -8.11 21.47 -22.96
CA LYS A 116 -7.50 20.14 -22.89
C LYS A 116 -8.35 19.09 -23.61
N PRO A 117 -7.76 18.00 -24.14
CA PRO A 117 -8.56 16.90 -24.69
C PRO A 117 -9.32 16.16 -23.59
N GLY A 118 -10.53 15.69 -23.91
CA GLY A 118 -11.36 14.87 -23.03
C GLY A 118 -12.75 15.44 -22.71
N PRO A 119 -13.67 14.61 -22.20
CA PRO A 119 -15.05 15.01 -21.94
C PRO A 119 -15.11 16.09 -20.84
N GLY A 120 -15.88 17.16 -21.09
CA GLY A 120 -16.05 18.29 -20.17
C GLY A 120 -15.14 19.49 -20.42
N ASN A 121 -14.10 19.35 -21.26
CA ASN A 121 -13.22 20.45 -21.65
C ASN A 121 -13.62 20.97 -23.06
N GLN A 122 -14.50 21.97 -23.10
CA GLN A 122 -15.04 22.56 -24.34
C GLN A 122 -15.28 24.06 -24.16
N ILE A 123 -15.21 24.83 -25.25
CA ILE A 123 -15.67 26.23 -25.30
C ILE A 123 -17.04 26.23 -25.97
N ASP A 124 -18.08 26.75 -25.32
CA ASP A 124 -19.42 26.91 -25.90
C ASP A 124 -19.72 28.40 -26.08
N ILE A 125 -19.95 28.82 -27.33
CA ILE A 125 -20.29 30.18 -27.72
C ILE A 125 -21.75 30.24 -28.14
N THR A 126 -22.56 30.97 -27.40
CA THR A 126 -24.00 31.09 -27.65
C THR A 126 -24.27 32.15 -28.71
N LEU A 127 -25.14 31.84 -29.66
CA LEU A 127 -25.66 32.74 -30.69
C LEU A 127 -27.18 32.82 -30.55
N ALA A 128 -27.66 33.98 -30.11
CA ALA A 128 -29.08 34.25 -29.90
C ALA A 128 -29.66 35.17 -30.99
N SER A 129 -30.98 35.28 -31.00
CA SER A 129 -31.72 36.24 -31.83
C SER A 129 -31.66 35.97 -33.35
N LEU A 130 -31.26 34.76 -33.77
CA LEU A 130 -31.21 34.40 -35.19
C LEU A 130 -32.61 34.23 -35.79
N THR A 131 -32.96 35.09 -36.73
CA THR A 131 -34.15 34.97 -37.58
C THR A 131 -33.76 34.76 -39.04
N LEU A 132 -34.50 33.92 -39.75
CA LEU A 132 -34.24 33.56 -41.14
C LEU A 132 -35.51 33.73 -41.97
N SER A 133 -35.81 34.97 -42.39
CA SER A 133 -37.03 35.29 -43.13
C SER A 133 -36.96 34.97 -44.62
N SER A 134 -35.75 34.90 -45.19
CA SER A 134 -35.50 34.61 -46.62
C SER A 134 -34.40 33.55 -46.75
N PRO A 135 -34.73 32.25 -46.65
CA PRO A 135 -33.73 31.19 -46.64
C PRO A 135 -33.02 31.05 -48.01
N PRO A 136 -31.77 30.54 -48.03
CA PRO A 136 -31.06 30.18 -49.26
C PRO A 136 -31.73 29.01 -49.99
N GLN A 137 -31.44 28.84 -51.28
CA GLN A 137 -31.92 27.68 -52.04
C GLN A 137 -31.19 26.40 -51.59
N GLY A 138 -31.87 25.56 -50.82
CA GLY A 138 -31.36 24.27 -50.35
C GLY A 138 -31.82 23.93 -48.93
N SER A 139 -31.73 22.66 -48.55
CA SER A 139 -32.10 22.19 -47.21
C SER A 139 -30.91 22.11 -46.24
N VAL A 140 -29.69 22.43 -46.69
CA VAL A 140 -28.46 22.39 -45.90
C VAL A 140 -27.62 23.63 -46.21
N VAL A 141 -27.03 24.21 -45.17
CA VAL A 141 -26.10 25.34 -45.25
C VAL A 141 -24.77 24.98 -44.60
N TYR A 142 -23.72 25.67 -45.03
CA TYR A 142 -22.35 25.40 -44.57
C TYR A 142 -21.68 26.64 -43.95
N PRO A 143 -22.00 27.00 -42.69
CA PRO A 143 -21.25 28.00 -41.96
C PRO A 143 -19.78 27.59 -41.83
N VAL A 144 -18.87 28.56 -41.80
CA VAL A 144 -17.42 28.30 -41.72
C VAL A 144 -16.86 28.98 -40.48
N VAL A 145 -16.00 28.29 -39.74
CA VAL A 145 -15.23 28.89 -38.63
C VAL A 145 -13.78 28.99 -39.07
N THR A 146 -13.26 30.20 -39.20
CA THR A 146 -11.83 30.46 -39.49
C THR A 146 -11.13 30.91 -38.22
N TYR A 147 -9.90 30.47 -37.97
CA TYR A 147 -9.15 30.83 -36.77
C TYR A 147 -7.66 31.07 -37.03
N PHE A 148 -7.09 31.97 -36.23
CA PHE A 148 -5.72 32.48 -36.31
C PHE A 148 -5.07 32.49 -34.92
N HIS A 149 -3.75 32.32 -34.87
CA HIS A 149 -2.91 32.46 -33.67
C HIS A 149 -3.34 31.60 -32.48
N VAL A 150 -3.59 30.31 -32.70
CA VAL A 150 -3.90 29.34 -31.63
C VAL A 150 -2.68 28.41 -31.42
N PRO A 151 -1.78 28.71 -30.47
CA PRO A 151 -0.59 27.90 -30.16
C PRO A 151 -0.88 26.41 -30.02
N SER A 152 0.14 25.62 -30.40
CA SER A 152 0.13 24.18 -30.64
C SER A 152 -0.37 23.80 -32.04
N ILE A 153 -1.30 24.56 -32.68
CA ILE A 153 -1.76 24.34 -34.08
C ILE A 153 -0.79 25.12 -34.96
N THR A 154 -0.13 24.47 -35.93
CA THR A 154 1.08 25.03 -36.58
C THR A 154 0.88 26.41 -37.20
N ASP A 155 1.85 27.30 -36.97
CA ASP A 155 1.93 28.66 -37.50
C ASP A 155 2.08 28.65 -39.03
N ASP A 156 1.05 29.15 -39.72
CA ASP A 156 1.19 29.78 -41.04
C ASP A 156 0.32 31.04 -41.02
N GLU A 157 0.73 32.10 -41.72
CA GLU A 157 -0.03 33.35 -41.88
C GLU A 157 -1.42 33.16 -42.54
N ILE A 158 -1.77 31.90 -42.89
CA ILE A 158 -2.99 31.47 -43.55
C ILE A 158 -3.94 30.89 -42.50
N GLY A 159 -5.10 31.52 -42.30
CA GLY A 159 -6.10 31.06 -41.33
C GLY A 159 -6.57 29.63 -41.61
N GLN A 160 -6.65 28.81 -40.56
CA GLN A 160 -7.25 27.48 -40.65
C GLN A 160 -8.77 27.59 -40.52
N PHE A 161 -9.51 26.69 -41.17
CA PHE A 161 -10.96 26.73 -41.14
C PHE A 161 -11.60 25.36 -40.95
N ASP A 162 -12.75 25.35 -40.28
CA ASP A 162 -13.62 24.19 -40.14
C ASP A 162 -14.98 24.50 -40.78
N THR A 163 -15.54 23.53 -41.51
CA THR A 163 -16.83 23.69 -42.20
C THR A 163 -17.92 22.99 -41.41
N LEU A 164 -18.87 23.77 -40.93
CA LEU A 164 -20.03 23.31 -40.19
C LEU A 164 -21.11 22.92 -41.20
N SER A 165 -21.87 21.86 -40.93
CA SER A 165 -23.06 21.51 -41.72
C SER A 165 -24.28 21.69 -40.86
N ALA A 166 -25.22 22.54 -41.29
CA ALA A 166 -26.49 22.76 -40.62
C ALA A 166 -27.68 22.58 -41.55
N THR A 167 -28.71 21.89 -41.09
CA THR A 167 -29.93 21.61 -41.87
C THR A 167 -30.93 22.75 -41.67
N LEU A 168 -31.50 23.25 -42.76
CA LEU A 168 -32.59 24.20 -42.73
C LEU A 168 -33.93 23.47 -42.65
N GLN A 169 -34.70 23.77 -41.61
CA GLN A 169 -36.03 23.19 -41.40
C GLN A 169 -37.08 24.26 -41.17
N VAL A 170 -38.34 23.96 -41.46
CA VAL A 170 -39.46 24.82 -41.04
C VAL A 170 -39.76 24.50 -39.57
N PRO A 171 -40.12 25.48 -38.71
CA PRO A 171 -40.47 25.23 -37.32
C PRO A 171 -41.48 24.08 -37.15
N PRO A 172 -41.35 23.25 -36.11
CA PRO A 172 -42.25 22.14 -35.86
C PRO A 172 -43.71 22.62 -35.77
N ASP A 173 -44.58 22.02 -36.60
CA ASP A 173 -46.03 22.15 -36.47
C ASP A 173 -46.49 21.34 -35.26
N THR A 174 -47.03 22.01 -34.24
CA THR A 174 -47.46 21.41 -32.97
C THR A 174 -48.52 20.30 -33.10
N HIS A 175 -49.05 20.09 -34.31
CA HIS A 175 -50.03 19.04 -34.63
C HIS A 175 -49.42 17.78 -35.28
N LYS A 176 -48.10 17.73 -35.54
CA LYS A 176 -47.40 16.59 -36.14
C LYS A 176 -46.27 16.07 -35.23
N ARG A 177 -46.00 14.77 -35.24
CA ARG A 177 -45.01 14.10 -34.36
C ARG A 177 -43.61 14.05 -34.98
N GLU A 178 -42.57 13.95 -34.14
CA GLU A 178 -41.19 13.64 -34.54
C GLU A 178 -41.04 12.14 -34.87
N LEU A 179 -40.35 11.82 -35.95
CA LEU A 179 -40.18 10.42 -36.39
C LEU A 179 -39.18 9.67 -35.51
N GLN A 180 -38.18 10.35 -34.96
CA GLN A 180 -37.07 9.79 -34.17
C GLN A 180 -37.54 9.09 -32.88
N ARG A 181 -38.75 9.38 -32.40
CA ARG A 181 -39.33 8.70 -31.23
C ARG A 181 -39.91 7.32 -31.54
N ASP A 182 -40.33 7.12 -32.78
CA ASP A 182 -40.99 5.90 -33.24
C ASP A 182 -40.08 5.04 -34.14
N ILE A 183 -39.05 5.62 -34.76
CA ILE A 183 -38.03 4.92 -35.56
C ILE A 183 -36.63 5.31 -35.10
N GLN A 184 -35.76 4.32 -34.88
CA GLN A 184 -34.34 4.50 -34.62
C GLN A 184 -33.51 4.02 -35.82
N LEU A 185 -32.42 4.73 -36.13
CA LEU A 185 -31.42 4.27 -37.09
C LEU A 185 -30.17 3.77 -36.37
N SER A 186 -29.52 2.77 -36.97
CA SER A 186 -28.25 2.23 -36.51
C SER A 186 -27.41 1.71 -37.68
N THR A 187 -26.10 1.58 -37.45
CA THR A 187 -25.20 0.84 -38.32
C THR A 187 -24.58 -0.33 -37.55
N ASP A 188 -24.22 -1.41 -38.25
CA ASP A 188 -23.53 -2.58 -37.69
C ASP A 188 -22.06 -2.29 -37.31
N THR A 189 -21.42 -1.39 -38.05
CA THR A 189 -20.14 -0.77 -37.72
C THR A 189 -20.19 0.72 -38.05
N ASN A 190 -19.45 1.52 -37.32
CA ASN A 190 -19.17 2.90 -37.70
C ASN A 190 -17.71 3.12 -38.11
N ALA A 191 -16.86 2.09 -38.05
CA ALA A 191 -15.46 2.17 -38.41
C ALA A 191 -15.25 1.93 -39.91
N ILE A 192 -14.62 2.89 -40.59
CA ILE A 192 -14.25 2.84 -42.00
C ILE A 192 -12.71 2.83 -42.08
N ILE A 193 -12.12 1.83 -42.72
CA ILE A 193 -10.67 1.75 -42.89
C ILE A 193 -10.23 2.70 -43.99
N THR A 194 -9.20 3.50 -43.73
CA THR A 194 -8.62 4.41 -44.74
C THR A 194 -7.98 3.65 -45.91
N SER A 195 -8.08 4.19 -47.12
CA SER A 195 -7.60 3.64 -48.41
C SER A 195 -6.59 4.58 -49.08
N ASP A 196 -5.83 4.07 -50.06
CA ASP A 196 -4.93 4.88 -50.91
C ASP A 196 -5.03 4.51 -52.41
N GLU A 197 -4.31 5.25 -53.26
CA GLU A 197 -4.32 5.09 -54.73
C GLU A 197 -3.77 3.75 -55.22
N GLU A 198 -2.92 3.06 -54.44
CA GLU A 198 -2.31 1.78 -54.80
C GLU A 198 -3.06 0.58 -54.18
N HIS A 199 -3.83 0.82 -53.11
CA HIS A 199 -4.49 -0.20 -52.29
C HIS A 199 -5.88 0.26 -51.86
N THR A 200 -6.86 0.01 -52.73
CA THR A 200 -8.26 0.35 -52.48
C THR A 200 -8.90 -0.64 -51.51
N VAL A 201 -9.30 -0.18 -50.31
CA VAL A 201 -10.08 -0.97 -49.36
C VAL A 201 -11.54 -0.58 -49.46
N ALA A 202 -12.34 -1.46 -50.06
CA ALA A 202 -13.78 -1.30 -50.07
C ALA A 202 -14.35 -1.61 -48.68
N ASN A 203 -14.85 -0.58 -48.00
CA ASN A 203 -15.58 -0.73 -46.76
C ASN A 203 -17.07 -0.99 -47.04
N PHE A 204 -17.73 -1.62 -46.08
CA PHE A 204 -19.17 -1.83 -46.09
C PHE A 204 -19.74 -1.64 -44.69
N PHE A 205 -20.99 -1.21 -44.63
CA PHE A 205 -21.81 -1.22 -43.43
C PHE A 205 -23.27 -1.38 -43.81
N THR A 206 -24.08 -1.85 -42.87
CA THR A 206 -25.53 -1.99 -43.04
C THR A 206 -26.24 -0.89 -42.26
N LEU A 207 -27.05 -0.06 -42.95
CA LEU A 207 -27.94 0.93 -42.35
C LEU A 207 -29.28 0.27 -42.01
N ALA A 208 -29.63 0.19 -40.72
CA ALA A 208 -30.86 -0.45 -40.26
C ALA A 208 -31.83 0.56 -39.63
N PHE A 209 -33.09 0.50 -40.08
CA PHE A 209 -34.26 1.12 -39.47
C PHE A 209 -34.84 0.12 -38.46
N GLY A 210 -34.86 0.50 -37.18
CA GLY A 210 -35.43 -0.27 -36.09
C GLY A 210 -36.51 0.51 -35.32
N PRO A 211 -37.22 -0.15 -34.40
CA PRO A 211 -38.22 0.50 -33.56
C PRO A 211 -37.56 1.53 -32.64
N GLY A 212 -38.13 2.74 -32.60
CA GLY A 212 -37.75 3.78 -31.64
C GLY A 212 -38.27 3.49 -30.22
N PRO A 213 -37.91 4.33 -29.23
CA PRO A 213 -38.28 4.13 -27.81
C PRO A 213 -39.78 3.96 -27.54
N GLU A 214 -40.64 4.57 -28.36
CA GLU A 214 -42.11 4.50 -28.20
C GLU A 214 -42.74 3.36 -29.02
N GLY A 215 -41.97 2.68 -29.88
CA GLY A 215 -42.34 1.41 -30.51
C GLY A 215 -43.57 1.40 -31.41
N LYS A 216 -43.97 2.55 -31.98
CA LYS A 216 -45.20 2.66 -32.79
C LYS A 216 -44.96 2.29 -34.26
N GLU A 217 -45.93 1.58 -34.84
CA GLU A 217 -45.95 1.29 -36.27
C GLU A 217 -46.13 2.59 -37.09
N VAL A 218 -45.14 2.93 -37.91
CA VAL A 218 -45.17 4.08 -38.83
C VAL A 218 -45.45 3.60 -40.24
N LYS A 219 -46.47 4.15 -40.92
CA LYS A 219 -46.85 3.76 -42.29
C LYS A 219 -46.40 4.79 -43.31
N ALA A 220 -45.93 4.31 -44.46
CA ALA A 220 -45.56 5.15 -45.59
C ALA A 220 -46.80 5.76 -46.28
N GLY A 221 -46.75 7.04 -46.56
CA GLY A 221 -47.69 7.76 -47.42
C GLY A 221 -47.24 7.80 -48.89
N PRO A 222 -48.08 8.33 -49.79
CA PRO A 222 -47.78 8.40 -51.23
C PRO A 222 -46.59 9.31 -51.58
N ALA A 223 -46.17 10.19 -50.66
CA ALA A 223 -45.03 11.08 -50.81
C ALA A 223 -43.84 10.71 -49.91
N THR A 224 -43.91 9.58 -49.19
CA THR A 224 -42.85 9.20 -48.25
C THR A 224 -41.56 8.87 -48.99
N ALA A 225 -40.47 9.55 -48.64
CA ALA A 225 -39.14 9.27 -49.18
C ALA A 225 -38.06 9.57 -48.14
N PHE A 226 -37.01 8.76 -48.13
CA PHE A 226 -35.78 8.98 -47.39
C PHE A 226 -34.64 9.23 -48.37
N VAL A 227 -33.72 10.17 -48.10
CA VAL A 227 -32.57 10.45 -48.96
C VAL A 227 -31.28 10.34 -48.15
N LEU A 228 -30.44 9.38 -48.53
CA LEU A 228 -29.14 9.11 -47.93
C LEU A 228 -28.05 9.95 -48.62
N THR A 229 -27.22 10.61 -47.83
CA THR A 229 -26.10 11.44 -48.25
C THR A 229 -24.93 11.32 -47.26
N PHE A 230 -23.74 11.65 -47.72
CA PHE A 230 -22.52 11.68 -46.91
C PHE A 230 -21.83 13.03 -47.07
N VAL A 231 -20.88 13.33 -46.19
CA VAL A 231 -19.98 14.47 -46.37
C VAL A 231 -18.92 14.13 -47.42
N TYR A 232 -18.88 14.86 -48.53
CA TYR A 232 -17.88 14.69 -49.60
C TYR A 232 -16.92 15.87 -49.65
N GLY A 233 -15.67 15.62 -50.06
CA GLY A 233 -14.62 16.63 -50.06
C GLY A 233 -13.77 16.63 -51.33
N THR A 234 -12.99 17.70 -51.52
CA THR A 234 -12.09 17.87 -52.68
C THR A 234 -10.60 17.98 -52.29
N GLY A 235 -10.22 17.67 -51.03
CA GLY A 235 -8.83 17.77 -50.54
C GLY A 235 -8.63 17.34 -49.06
N TYR A 236 -7.45 17.67 -48.49
CA TYR A 236 -6.82 17.19 -47.22
C TYR A 236 -7.58 17.40 -45.88
N GLY A 237 -8.90 17.24 -45.84
CA GLY A 237 -9.72 17.43 -44.63
C GLY A 237 -10.01 16.14 -43.85
N TYR A 238 -10.35 16.30 -42.56
CA TYR A 238 -10.74 15.20 -41.66
C TYR A 238 -12.24 14.87 -41.72
N GLY A 239 -13.10 15.82 -42.10
CA GLY A 239 -14.56 15.69 -41.99
C GLY A 239 -15.27 14.96 -43.13
N ALA A 240 -14.65 14.83 -44.31
CA ALA A 240 -15.26 14.16 -45.45
C ALA A 240 -15.10 12.63 -45.37
N LEU A 241 -16.12 11.89 -45.83
CA LEU A 241 -16.04 10.44 -45.95
C LEU A 241 -15.19 10.06 -47.16
N THR A 242 -15.42 10.66 -48.33
CA THR A 242 -14.67 10.36 -49.55
C THR A 242 -14.79 11.48 -50.59
N ASP A 243 -13.99 11.42 -51.66
CA ASP A 243 -14.07 12.38 -52.75
C ASP A 243 -15.27 12.12 -53.67
N ILE A 244 -15.56 13.07 -54.55
CA ILE A 244 -16.72 12.99 -55.45
C ILE A 244 -16.58 11.86 -56.47
N GLN A 245 -15.38 11.46 -56.88
CA GLN A 245 -15.20 10.39 -57.86
C GLN A 245 -15.55 9.04 -57.24
N HIS A 246 -15.00 8.74 -56.06
CA HIS A 246 -15.24 7.51 -55.32
C HIS A 246 -16.66 7.47 -54.72
N ALA A 247 -17.25 8.62 -54.38
CA ALA A 247 -18.64 8.70 -53.94
C ALA A 247 -19.64 8.17 -54.98
N ARG A 248 -19.33 8.31 -56.27
CA ARG A 248 -20.17 7.80 -57.37
C ARG A 248 -20.19 6.28 -57.48
N ASP A 249 -19.18 5.62 -56.90
CA ASP A 249 -19.03 4.17 -56.91
C ASP A 249 -19.66 3.48 -55.69
N ILE A 250 -20.12 4.26 -54.71
CA ILE A 250 -20.86 3.76 -53.54
C ILE A 250 -22.18 3.13 -54.01
N LYS A 251 -22.44 1.91 -53.53
CA LYS A 251 -23.65 1.17 -53.84
C LYS A 251 -24.50 1.01 -52.60
N VAL A 252 -25.77 1.41 -52.72
CA VAL A 252 -26.82 1.15 -51.72
C VAL A 252 -27.75 0.08 -52.26
N THR A 253 -27.73 -1.09 -51.64
CA THR A 253 -28.54 -2.24 -52.04
C THR A 253 -29.55 -2.61 -50.96
N ARG A 254 -30.63 -3.29 -51.38
CA ARG A 254 -31.65 -3.81 -50.46
C ARG A 254 -31.03 -4.89 -49.59
N GLY A 255 -31.13 -4.73 -48.27
CA GLY A 255 -30.75 -5.74 -47.29
C GLY A 255 -32.00 -6.38 -46.69
N LEU A 256 -31.94 -6.65 -45.39
CA LEU A 256 -33.02 -7.32 -44.65
C LEU A 256 -34.37 -6.59 -44.77
N ASN A 257 -35.43 -7.30 -45.21
CA ASN A 257 -36.82 -6.82 -45.31
C ASN A 257 -37.04 -5.57 -46.19
N ALA A 258 -36.09 -5.24 -47.08
CA ALA A 258 -36.16 -4.07 -47.96
C ALA A 258 -36.62 -4.42 -49.40
N ASP A 259 -37.10 -5.64 -49.65
CA ASP A 259 -37.39 -6.16 -51.01
C ASP A 259 -38.40 -5.30 -51.78
N GLU A 260 -39.44 -4.79 -51.10
CA GLU A 260 -40.48 -3.94 -51.70
C GLU A 260 -40.08 -2.45 -51.79
N TRP A 261 -38.91 -2.05 -51.27
CA TRP A 261 -38.45 -0.66 -51.32
C TRP A 261 -37.84 -0.31 -52.68
N HIS A 262 -38.15 0.89 -53.16
CA HIS A 262 -37.53 1.45 -54.36
C HIS A 262 -36.30 2.28 -53.99
N ILE A 263 -35.16 2.00 -54.63
CA ILE A 263 -33.91 2.74 -54.43
C ILE A 263 -33.60 3.46 -55.75
N GLU A 264 -33.53 4.78 -55.70
CA GLU A 264 -33.15 5.63 -56.82
C GLU A 264 -31.84 6.33 -56.47
N SER A 265 -30.76 6.01 -57.18
CA SER A 265 -29.45 6.65 -56.99
C SER A 265 -29.30 7.83 -57.94
N ASP A 266 -28.95 9.00 -57.41
CA ASP A 266 -28.53 10.14 -58.22
C ASP A 266 -27.04 10.44 -57.96
N THR A 267 -26.20 9.79 -58.76
CA THR A 267 -24.74 9.92 -58.70
C THR A 267 -24.19 10.99 -59.65
N THR A 268 -25.06 11.65 -60.43
CA THR A 268 -24.65 12.67 -61.41
C THR A 268 -24.55 14.07 -60.82
N LEU A 269 -25.13 14.28 -59.64
CA LEU A 269 -25.10 15.54 -58.91
C LEU A 269 -23.71 15.86 -58.35
N GLN A 270 -23.54 17.13 -57.99
CA GLN A 270 -22.36 17.60 -57.24
C GLN A 270 -22.22 16.89 -55.87
N ASN A 271 -23.35 16.45 -55.29
CA ASN A 271 -23.42 15.66 -54.06
C ASN A 271 -24.21 14.37 -54.32
N PRO A 272 -23.55 13.21 -54.53
CA PRO A 272 -24.23 11.94 -54.76
C PRO A 272 -25.20 11.58 -53.63
N SER A 273 -26.36 11.04 -53.98
CA SER A 273 -27.41 10.68 -53.02
C SER A 273 -28.21 9.44 -53.44
N TRP A 274 -28.84 8.79 -52.46
CA TRP A 274 -29.69 7.61 -52.69
C TRP A 274 -31.06 7.82 -52.04
N LYS A 275 -32.10 7.88 -52.86
CA LYS A 275 -33.48 8.01 -52.42
C LYS A 275 -34.11 6.64 -52.20
N LEU A 276 -34.48 6.35 -50.95
CA LEU A 276 -35.14 5.13 -50.50
C LEU A 276 -36.64 5.42 -50.33
N THR A 277 -37.48 4.77 -51.13
CA THR A 277 -38.93 4.98 -51.14
C THR A 277 -39.65 3.71 -50.69
N PRO A 278 -40.35 3.73 -49.54
CA PRO A 278 -41.14 2.58 -49.08
C PRO A 278 -42.43 2.39 -49.90
N PRO A 279 -42.99 1.18 -49.92
CA PRO A 279 -44.29 0.91 -50.54
C PRO A 279 -45.43 1.63 -49.80
N VAL A 280 -46.31 2.30 -50.55
CA VAL A 280 -47.39 3.14 -49.99
C VAL A 280 -48.36 2.30 -49.14
N GLY A 281 -48.69 2.81 -47.96
CA GLY A 281 -49.63 2.19 -47.01
C GLY A 281 -49.04 1.05 -46.18
N LYS A 282 -47.81 0.62 -46.46
CA LYS A 282 -47.10 -0.39 -45.68
C LYS A 282 -46.31 0.24 -44.52
N PRO A 283 -46.00 -0.53 -43.47
CA PRO A 283 -45.11 -0.09 -42.41
C PRO A 283 -43.69 0.22 -42.94
N ILE A 284 -43.09 1.32 -42.47
CA ILE A 284 -41.68 1.68 -42.71
C ILE A 284 -40.75 0.71 -41.96
N ILE A 285 -41.17 0.24 -40.78
CA ILE A 285 -40.56 -0.84 -39.99
C ILE A 285 -41.57 -2.01 -39.88
N GLY A 286 -41.16 -3.27 -40.02
CA GLY A 286 -42.11 -4.39 -39.99
C GLY A 286 -42.67 -4.69 -38.58
N THR A 287 -43.78 -5.45 -38.50
CA THR A 287 -44.54 -5.68 -37.24
C THR A 287 -44.45 -7.10 -36.67
N GLY A 288 -43.36 -7.83 -36.96
CA GLY A 288 -43.13 -9.20 -36.48
C GLY A 288 -41.63 -9.57 -36.55
N PRO A 289 -41.24 -10.84 -36.80
CA PRO A 289 -39.84 -11.25 -37.03
C PRO A 289 -39.08 -10.46 -38.13
N GLN A 290 -39.78 -9.56 -38.81
CA GLN A 290 -39.29 -8.58 -39.77
C GLN A 290 -39.26 -7.15 -39.21
N SER A 291 -38.96 -6.97 -37.92
CA SER A 291 -39.06 -5.68 -37.19
C SER A 291 -38.12 -4.59 -37.67
N ASN A 292 -37.05 -4.95 -38.38
CA ASN A 292 -36.06 -4.03 -38.90
C ASN A 292 -36.03 -4.08 -40.43
N VAL A 293 -35.85 -2.93 -41.07
CA VAL A 293 -35.57 -2.82 -42.50
C VAL A 293 -34.13 -2.33 -42.67
N ALA A 294 -33.34 -2.99 -43.49
CA ALA A 294 -31.92 -2.67 -43.63
C ALA A 294 -31.47 -2.50 -45.08
N PHE A 295 -30.46 -1.66 -45.28
CA PHE A 295 -29.83 -1.37 -46.56
C PHE A 295 -28.33 -1.53 -46.43
N ASP A 296 -27.73 -2.28 -47.35
CA ASP A 296 -26.29 -2.49 -47.36
C ASP A 296 -25.64 -1.37 -48.17
N VAL A 297 -24.70 -0.67 -47.55
CA VAL A 297 -23.88 0.35 -48.18
C VAL A 297 -22.49 -0.23 -48.39
N THR A 298 -22.07 -0.34 -49.64
CA THR A 298 -20.83 -1.01 -50.04
C THR A 298 -19.99 -0.12 -50.96
N ASN A 299 -18.74 -0.54 -51.22
CA ASN A 299 -17.77 0.17 -52.05
C ASN A 299 -17.35 1.54 -51.50
N ILE A 300 -17.33 1.69 -50.17
CA ILE A 300 -16.85 2.92 -49.56
C ILE A 300 -15.33 2.89 -49.54
N VAL A 301 -14.72 3.72 -50.39
CA VAL A 301 -13.28 3.98 -50.41
C VAL A 301 -13.05 5.33 -49.77
N THR A 302 -12.10 5.48 -48.86
CA THR A 302 -11.80 6.79 -48.24
C THR A 302 -10.32 7.12 -48.32
N LEU A 303 -9.98 8.14 -49.10
CA LEU A 303 -8.60 8.64 -49.25
C LEU A 303 -8.22 9.69 -48.18
N PHE A 304 -9.13 10.01 -47.26
CA PHE A 304 -8.95 11.08 -46.29
C PHE A 304 -8.38 10.59 -44.96
N ARG A 305 -7.77 11.51 -44.20
CA ARG A 305 -7.12 11.21 -42.92
C ARG A 305 -8.09 10.56 -41.93
N ALA A 306 -7.58 9.67 -41.07
CA ALA A 306 -8.36 9.07 -39.99
C ALA A 306 -9.01 10.15 -39.12
N GLY A 307 -10.29 9.97 -38.77
CA GLY A 307 -11.11 11.00 -38.13
C GLY A 307 -12.61 10.81 -38.35
N PRO A 308 -13.46 11.54 -37.60
CA PRO A 308 -14.91 11.43 -37.69
C PRO A 308 -15.47 12.02 -39.00
N THR A 309 -16.61 11.51 -39.44
CA THR A 309 -17.43 12.04 -40.54
C THR A 309 -18.91 11.70 -40.29
N SER A 310 -19.82 12.30 -41.05
CA SER A 310 -21.26 12.18 -40.84
C SER A 310 -21.97 11.51 -42.01
N LEU A 311 -22.88 10.61 -41.68
CA LEU A 311 -23.91 10.05 -42.54
C LEU A 311 -25.21 10.83 -42.31
N LEU A 312 -25.82 11.38 -43.36
CA LEU A 312 -27.06 12.14 -43.27
C LEU A 312 -28.20 11.41 -44.02
N LEU A 313 -29.30 11.13 -43.33
CA LEU A 313 -30.52 10.59 -43.93
C LEU A 313 -31.68 11.57 -43.73
N THR A 314 -32.09 12.28 -44.77
CA THR A 314 -33.29 13.14 -44.71
C THR A 314 -34.54 12.33 -45.02
N TYR A 315 -35.70 12.77 -44.53
CA TYR A 315 -36.98 12.11 -44.78
C TYR A 315 -38.12 13.12 -44.90
N GLN A 316 -39.06 12.81 -45.78
CA GLN A 316 -40.20 13.68 -46.06
C GLN A 316 -41.47 12.90 -46.39
N GLY A 317 -42.63 13.53 -46.21
CA GLY A 317 -43.91 13.04 -46.71
C GLY A 317 -44.49 11.85 -45.93
N ILE A 318 -44.15 11.71 -44.65
CA ILE A 318 -44.66 10.65 -43.77
C ILE A 318 -45.97 11.11 -43.08
N PRO A 319 -47.10 10.40 -43.26
CA PRO A 319 -48.39 10.81 -42.69
C PRO A 319 -48.37 10.93 -41.16
N GLY A 320 -48.71 12.11 -40.64
CA GLY A 320 -48.76 12.39 -39.20
C GLY A 320 -47.41 12.75 -38.56
N TYR A 321 -46.34 12.75 -39.34
CA TYR A 321 -45.00 13.10 -38.90
C TYR A 321 -44.51 14.36 -39.61
N GLN A 322 -43.61 15.09 -38.94
CA GLN A 322 -42.89 16.21 -39.53
C GLN A 322 -41.74 15.69 -40.38
N ASP A 323 -41.44 16.35 -41.51
CA ASP A 323 -40.25 16.06 -42.32
C ASP A 323 -38.99 16.41 -41.52
N GLY A 324 -37.89 15.68 -41.72
CA GLY A 324 -36.70 15.86 -40.88
C GLY A 324 -35.48 15.09 -41.37
N SER A 325 -34.53 14.82 -40.47
CA SER A 325 -33.30 14.11 -40.79
C SER A 325 -32.72 13.34 -39.61
N PHE A 326 -31.96 12.29 -39.91
CA PHE A 326 -31.08 11.59 -38.98
C PHE A 326 -29.61 11.83 -39.33
N ILE A 327 -28.75 11.95 -38.32
CA ILE A 327 -27.30 12.05 -38.48
C ILE A 327 -26.63 10.94 -37.68
N LEU A 328 -25.78 10.14 -38.34
CA LEU A 328 -25.02 9.06 -37.71
C LEU A 328 -23.50 9.29 -37.88
N PRO A 329 -22.68 9.12 -36.82
CA PRO A 329 -21.23 9.27 -36.93
C PRO A 329 -20.57 8.04 -37.56
N LEU A 330 -19.65 8.27 -38.48
CA LEU A 330 -18.71 7.29 -39.02
C LEU A 330 -17.28 7.71 -38.66
N TYR A 331 -16.41 6.76 -38.34
CA TYR A 331 -15.03 6.99 -37.91
C TYR A 331 -14.06 6.34 -38.88
N LYS A 332 -13.25 7.16 -39.56
CA LYS A 332 -12.14 6.66 -40.36
C LYS A 332 -10.99 6.22 -39.45
N ILE A 333 -10.51 4.98 -39.57
CA ILE A 333 -9.44 4.40 -38.73
C ILE A 333 -8.24 3.93 -39.59
N PRO A 334 -7.00 4.03 -39.07
CA PRO A 334 -5.80 3.59 -39.78
C PRO A 334 -5.66 2.05 -39.83
N HIS A 335 -4.85 1.57 -40.77
CA HIS A 335 -4.55 0.15 -40.98
C HIS A 335 -3.70 -0.49 -39.87
N VAL A 336 -2.82 0.29 -39.25
CA VAL A 336 -1.96 -0.12 -38.13
C VAL A 336 -2.70 0.02 -36.80
N GLN A 337 -2.53 -0.96 -35.90
CA GLN A 337 -3.19 -0.96 -34.58
C GLN A 337 -2.20 -1.30 -33.46
N ILE A 338 -2.41 -0.70 -32.28
CA ILE A 338 -1.73 -1.06 -31.03
C ILE A 338 -2.74 -1.73 -30.09
N SER A 339 -2.77 -3.05 -30.08
CA SER A 339 -3.73 -3.84 -29.30
C SER A 339 -3.45 -3.84 -27.80
N SER A 340 -2.19 -3.69 -27.38
CA SER A 340 -1.82 -3.49 -25.98
C SER A 340 -0.57 -2.62 -25.81
N LEU A 341 -0.51 -1.89 -24.71
CA LEU A 341 0.69 -1.22 -24.19
C LEU A 341 0.60 -1.26 -22.66
N GLN A 342 1.57 -1.87 -22.00
CA GLN A 342 1.59 -2.15 -20.56
C GLN A 342 2.99 -1.91 -19.99
N VAL A 343 3.06 -1.64 -18.69
CA VAL A 343 4.31 -1.52 -17.93
C VAL A 343 4.25 -2.50 -16.77
N GLU A 344 5.32 -3.27 -16.58
CA GLU A 344 5.42 -4.26 -15.50
C GLU A 344 6.79 -4.16 -14.79
N PRO A 345 6.83 -4.04 -13.46
CA PRO A 345 5.70 -3.83 -12.55
C PRO A 345 5.14 -2.39 -12.66
N ASN A 346 3.83 -2.21 -12.42
CA ASN A 346 3.19 -0.90 -12.32
C ASN A 346 2.05 -0.97 -11.26
N PRO A 347 2.16 -0.29 -10.11
CA PRO A 347 3.24 0.64 -9.74
C PRO A 347 4.60 -0.05 -9.58
N THR A 348 5.67 0.71 -9.79
CA THR A 348 7.06 0.31 -9.55
C THR A 348 7.64 1.10 -8.39
N TYR A 349 8.78 0.66 -7.84
CA TYR A 349 9.43 1.28 -6.68
C TYR A 349 10.86 1.66 -7.01
N LEU A 350 11.31 2.80 -6.46
CA LEU A 350 12.72 3.13 -6.48
C LEU A 350 13.51 2.12 -5.65
N THR A 351 14.62 1.66 -6.21
CA THR A 351 15.67 0.90 -5.55
C THR A 351 16.98 1.55 -5.97
N GLU A 352 17.73 2.08 -5.00
CA GLU A 352 18.97 2.84 -5.31
C GLU A 352 18.74 3.99 -6.30
N GLN A 353 17.67 4.77 -6.08
CA GLN A 353 17.25 5.93 -6.90
C GLN A 353 16.78 5.65 -8.33
N LYS A 354 16.68 4.39 -8.76
CA LYS A 354 16.10 4.02 -10.06
C LYS A 354 15.00 2.96 -9.88
N ALA A 355 14.05 2.92 -10.80
CA ALA A 355 13.06 1.87 -10.91
C ALA A 355 13.22 1.17 -12.26
N GLU A 356 13.34 -0.15 -12.23
CA GLU A 356 13.43 -0.96 -13.42
C GLU A 356 12.02 -1.44 -13.79
N VAL A 357 11.61 -1.16 -15.03
CA VAL A 357 10.31 -1.58 -15.57
C VAL A 357 10.50 -2.21 -16.94
N THR A 358 9.57 -3.09 -17.32
CA THR A 358 9.48 -3.60 -18.68
C THR A 358 8.25 -3.02 -19.33
N VAL A 359 8.45 -2.28 -20.42
CA VAL A 359 7.35 -1.79 -21.27
C VAL A 359 7.06 -2.87 -22.31
N ARG A 360 5.82 -3.37 -22.37
CA ARG A 360 5.37 -4.42 -23.29
C ARG A 360 4.27 -3.92 -24.20
N TRP A 361 4.21 -4.41 -25.43
CA TRP A 361 3.17 -4.05 -26.38
C TRP A 361 2.83 -5.16 -27.36
N GLN A 362 1.66 -5.01 -27.99
CA GLN A 362 1.23 -5.81 -29.14
C GLN A 362 0.71 -4.88 -30.22
N THR A 363 1.12 -5.14 -31.46
CA THR A 363 0.73 -4.34 -32.63
C THR A 363 0.30 -5.25 -33.78
N LYS A 364 -0.47 -4.68 -34.70
CA LYS A 364 -0.91 -5.35 -35.93
C LYS A 364 -0.58 -4.45 -37.12
N ASN A 365 0.00 -5.03 -38.17
CA ASN A 365 0.38 -4.34 -39.40
C ASN A 365 1.34 -3.14 -39.21
N ALA A 366 2.20 -3.18 -38.18
CA ALA A 366 3.24 -2.16 -37.97
C ALA A 366 4.54 -2.56 -38.69
N THR A 367 5.19 -1.61 -39.35
CA THR A 367 6.53 -1.76 -39.96
C THR A 367 7.59 -0.91 -39.30
N SER A 368 7.21 0.09 -38.50
CA SER A 368 8.14 0.76 -37.60
C SER A 368 7.48 1.08 -36.27
N LEU A 369 8.19 0.87 -35.18
CA LEU A 369 7.75 1.20 -33.83
C LEU A 369 8.75 2.14 -33.17
N LEU A 370 8.27 3.20 -32.53
CA LEU A 370 9.08 4.13 -31.75
C LEU A 370 8.49 4.26 -30.35
N LEU A 371 9.32 4.07 -29.31
CA LEU A 371 8.93 4.21 -27.92
C LEU A 371 9.51 5.48 -27.29
N ALA A 372 8.65 6.41 -26.88
CA ALA A 372 9.00 7.58 -26.10
C ALA A 372 8.81 7.32 -24.59
N PRO A 373 9.59 7.95 -23.68
CA PRO A 373 10.58 8.99 -23.92
C PRO A 373 11.98 8.47 -24.27
N LEU A 374 12.17 7.14 -24.33
CA LEU A 374 13.46 6.53 -24.69
C LEU A 374 13.93 6.91 -26.09
N CYS A 375 13.00 7.37 -26.95
CA CYS A 375 13.25 7.68 -28.36
C CYS A 375 13.90 6.51 -29.10
N GLN A 376 13.56 5.28 -28.71
CA GLN A 376 14.17 4.06 -29.21
C GLN A 376 13.30 3.46 -30.31
N ASP A 377 13.92 3.07 -31.42
CA ASP A 377 13.29 2.20 -32.42
C ASP A 377 13.14 0.79 -31.84
N VAL A 378 11.89 0.33 -31.74
CA VAL A 378 11.52 -0.94 -31.14
C VAL A 378 10.78 -1.85 -32.13
N THR A 379 10.94 -1.61 -33.43
CA THR A 379 10.18 -2.26 -34.52
C THR A 379 10.15 -3.79 -34.45
N ASN A 380 11.26 -4.41 -34.07
CA ASN A 380 11.40 -5.87 -34.00
C ASN A 380 11.31 -6.42 -32.57
N LEU A 381 10.84 -5.60 -31.62
CA LEU A 381 10.70 -5.96 -30.23
C LEU A 381 9.22 -5.95 -29.83
N THR A 382 8.88 -6.74 -28.82
CA THR A 382 7.56 -6.73 -28.16
C THR A 382 7.63 -6.19 -26.74
N SER A 383 8.85 -6.02 -26.23
CA SER A 383 9.11 -5.39 -24.94
C SER A 383 10.51 -4.81 -24.87
N VAL A 384 10.70 -3.80 -24.02
CA VAL A 384 11.99 -3.19 -23.71
C VAL A 384 12.08 -2.93 -22.20
N PRO A 385 13.20 -3.29 -21.54
CA PRO A 385 13.48 -2.83 -20.18
C PRO A 385 13.82 -1.33 -20.21
N ALA A 386 13.29 -0.59 -19.24
CA ALA A 386 13.54 0.83 -19.07
C ALA A 386 13.89 1.12 -17.62
N GLU A 387 14.88 1.99 -17.42
CA GLU A 387 15.18 2.58 -16.13
C GLU A 387 14.50 3.95 -16.04
N ILE A 388 13.66 4.13 -15.02
CA ILE A 388 12.95 5.39 -14.77
C ILE A 388 13.25 5.89 -13.36
N PHE A 389 13.26 7.21 -13.19
CA PHE A 389 13.60 7.87 -11.93
C PHE A 389 12.38 8.51 -11.28
N THR A 390 11.37 8.84 -12.07
CA THR A 390 10.11 9.44 -11.64
C THR A 390 8.97 8.75 -12.36
N THR A 391 7.72 9.01 -11.93
CA THR A 391 6.56 8.61 -12.72
C THR A 391 6.73 9.10 -14.16
N THR A 392 6.70 8.17 -15.11
CA THR A 392 7.10 8.41 -16.50
C THR A 392 6.03 7.88 -17.44
N PRO A 393 5.46 8.72 -18.33
CA PRO A 393 4.56 8.25 -19.38
C PRO A 393 5.36 7.64 -20.53
N PHE A 394 5.03 6.41 -20.92
CA PHE A 394 5.55 5.76 -22.11
C PHE A 394 4.53 5.83 -23.24
N THR A 395 4.96 6.32 -24.41
CA THR A 395 4.11 6.39 -25.61
C THR A 395 4.71 5.54 -26.71
N LEU A 396 3.97 4.51 -27.14
CA LEU A 396 4.32 3.72 -28.31
C LEU A 396 3.67 4.31 -29.55
N THR A 397 4.49 4.58 -30.56
CA THR A 397 4.08 5.00 -31.90
C THR A 397 4.31 3.84 -32.85
N ALA A 398 3.26 3.40 -33.55
CA ALA A 398 3.33 2.36 -34.56
C ALA A 398 3.00 2.94 -35.93
N LYS A 399 3.92 2.86 -36.88
CA LYS A 399 3.67 3.20 -38.29
C LYS A 399 3.51 1.92 -39.09
N GLY A 400 2.53 1.87 -39.98
CA GLY A 400 2.35 0.76 -40.89
C GLY A 400 3.22 0.86 -42.16
N PRO A 401 3.16 -0.14 -43.06
CA PRO A 401 4.07 -0.33 -44.20
C PRO A 401 4.11 0.78 -45.24
N TYR A 402 3.25 1.79 -45.12
CA TYR A 402 2.96 2.76 -46.17
C TYR A 402 3.40 4.14 -45.71
N ALA A 403 4.30 4.78 -46.47
CA ALA A 403 5.05 5.98 -46.08
C ALA A 403 4.24 7.30 -46.17
N ASP A 404 2.94 7.27 -45.85
CA ASP A 404 2.12 8.48 -45.79
C ASP A 404 1.58 8.72 -44.37
N ARG A 405 1.30 9.99 -44.03
CA ARG A 405 0.95 10.50 -42.68
C ARG A 405 -0.34 9.88 -42.07
N ASN A 406 -0.99 8.97 -42.78
CA ASN A 406 -2.34 8.46 -42.51
C ASN A 406 -2.39 7.03 -41.93
N ASN A 407 -1.23 6.37 -41.76
CA ASN A 407 -1.16 5.00 -41.23
C ASN A 407 -0.28 4.90 -39.97
N VAL A 408 -0.62 5.68 -38.95
CA VAL A 408 0.09 5.72 -37.66
C VAL A 408 -0.90 5.55 -36.50
N ALA A 409 -0.56 4.71 -35.52
CA ALA A 409 -1.28 4.53 -34.28
C ALA A 409 -0.41 4.93 -33.08
N TYR A 410 -1.04 5.45 -32.03
CA TYR A 410 -0.38 5.85 -30.79
C TYR A 410 -1.10 5.23 -29.59
N ARG A 411 -0.34 4.86 -28.56
CA ARG A 411 -0.89 4.46 -27.26
C ARG A 411 0.05 4.92 -26.16
N THR A 412 -0.49 5.37 -25.04
CA THR A 412 0.28 5.83 -23.88
C THR A 412 -0.11 5.04 -22.64
N VAL A 413 0.88 4.78 -21.78
CA VAL A 413 0.72 4.15 -20.47
C VAL A 413 1.63 4.88 -19.46
N GLU A 414 1.15 5.12 -18.25
CA GLU A 414 1.94 5.77 -17.21
C GLU A 414 2.59 4.72 -16.29
N ALA A 415 3.91 4.79 -16.12
CA ALA A 415 4.64 3.98 -15.15
C ALA A 415 4.74 4.75 -13.84
N VAL A 416 3.92 4.40 -12.84
CA VAL A 416 3.86 5.09 -11.54
C VAL A 416 5.02 4.64 -10.66
N VAL A 417 5.88 5.58 -10.25
CA VAL A 417 7.01 5.31 -9.37
C VAL A 417 6.67 5.72 -7.94
N LEU A 418 6.71 4.77 -7.02
CA LEU A 418 6.47 4.97 -5.60
C LEU A 418 7.79 4.95 -4.80
N PRO A 419 7.90 5.76 -3.73
CA PRO A 419 9.06 5.73 -2.86
C PRO A 419 9.11 4.43 -2.04
N ARG A 420 10.31 4.01 -1.65
CA ARG A 420 10.52 2.80 -0.85
C ARG A 420 11.24 3.11 0.45
N ILE A 421 10.61 2.80 1.59
CA ILE A 421 11.25 2.96 2.90
C ILE A 421 12.13 1.73 3.19
N ASN A 422 13.43 1.89 3.06
CA ASN A 422 14.42 0.83 3.34
C ASN A 422 14.60 0.63 4.84
N SER A 423 14.69 1.70 5.61
CA SER A 423 14.83 1.65 7.07
C SER A 423 14.17 2.82 7.77
N PHE A 424 13.66 2.58 8.97
CA PHE A 424 13.21 3.61 9.90
C PHE A 424 13.39 3.08 11.34
N THR A 425 14.30 3.68 12.09
CA THR A 425 14.71 3.20 13.43
C THR A 425 14.76 4.36 14.42
N ALA A 426 14.67 4.04 15.72
CA ALA A 426 14.81 4.98 16.82
C ALA A 426 15.78 4.43 17.87
N SER A 427 16.59 5.31 18.45
CA SER A 427 17.49 4.98 19.55
C SER A 427 17.50 6.08 20.62
N PRO A 428 17.10 5.80 21.88
CA PRO A 428 16.45 4.56 22.32
C PRO A 428 15.01 4.44 21.76
N ARG A 429 14.49 3.21 21.70
CA ARG A 429 13.08 2.96 21.36
C ARG A 429 12.20 2.66 22.57
N SER A 430 12.73 1.86 23.50
CA SER A 430 12.13 1.59 24.79
C SER A 430 12.85 2.43 25.83
N ILE A 431 12.13 3.27 26.56
CA ILE A 431 12.64 4.28 27.48
C ILE A 431 12.19 3.91 28.89
N TYR A 432 13.09 3.92 29.87
CA TYR A 432 12.67 3.68 31.25
C TYR A 432 11.73 4.80 31.69
N TYR A 433 10.60 4.47 32.31
CA TYR A 433 9.52 5.42 32.53
C TYR A 433 9.90 6.67 33.37
N LYS A 434 10.95 6.60 34.21
CA LYS A 434 11.51 7.76 34.94
C LYS A 434 12.60 8.54 34.18
N ASP A 435 12.95 8.14 32.96
CA ASP A 435 13.98 8.80 32.14
C ASP A 435 13.39 9.81 31.14
N PHE A 436 12.09 10.04 31.18
CA PHE A 436 11.45 11.11 30.40
C PHE A 436 11.65 12.48 31.07
N PRO A 437 11.82 13.58 30.30
CA PRO A 437 11.98 13.60 28.86
C PRO A 437 13.31 13.01 28.39
N CYS A 438 13.29 12.39 27.22
CA CYS A 438 14.39 11.60 26.70
C CYS A 438 14.68 11.97 25.24
N ASP A 439 15.94 12.32 24.94
CA ASP A 439 16.36 12.55 23.56
C ASP A 439 16.44 11.22 22.80
N VAL A 440 15.70 11.16 21.70
CA VAL A 440 15.61 9.99 20.81
C VAL A 440 16.09 10.38 19.42
N THR A 441 17.04 9.62 18.90
CA THR A 441 17.53 9.78 17.53
C THR A 441 16.76 8.86 16.60
N PHE A 442 16.05 9.45 15.65
CA PHE A 442 15.40 8.76 14.54
C PHE A 442 16.36 8.71 13.35
N SER A 443 16.43 7.60 12.65
CA SER A 443 17.25 7.43 11.45
C SER A 443 16.46 6.68 10.38
N TRP A 444 16.61 7.08 9.13
CA TRP A 444 15.89 6.49 8.01
C TRP A 444 16.71 6.49 6.73
N ALA A 445 16.35 5.56 5.85
CA ALA A 445 16.76 5.53 4.46
C ALA A 445 15.52 5.25 3.62
N VAL A 446 15.20 6.18 2.72
CA VAL A 446 14.08 6.09 1.80
C VAL A 446 14.61 6.30 0.39
N ASP A 447 14.34 5.36 -0.50
CA ASP A 447 14.56 5.54 -1.93
C ASP A 447 13.41 6.41 -2.46
N SER A 448 13.66 7.71 -2.50
CA SER A 448 12.73 8.75 -2.93
C SER A 448 13.52 9.91 -3.52
N ASN A 449 12.98 10.55 -4.55
CA ASN A 449 13.49 11.83 -5.06
C ASN A 449 12.84 13.02 -4.33
N GLU A 450 11.79 12.78 -3.56
CA GLU A 450 11.08 13.76 -2.76
C GLU A 450 11.43 13.65 -1.27
N ARG A 451 11.31 14.78 -0.56
CA ARG A 451 11.53 14.86 0.89
C ARG A 451 10.57 13.97 1.67
N ILE A 452 10.89 13.72 2.94
CA ILE A 452 10.05 12.94 3.86
C ILE A 452 9.52 13.80 5.00
N ARG A 453 8.49 13.30 5.70
CA ARG A 453 7.93 13.88 6.93
C ARG A 453 7.91 12.86 8.05
N LEU A 454 8.02 13.36 9.27
CA LEU A 454 7.79 12.61 10.49
C LEU A 454 6.52 13.16 11.16
N VAL A 455 5.57 12.28 11.44
CA VAL A 455 4.30 12.62 12.11
C VAL A 455 4.26 11.95 13.47
N SER A 456 4.01 12.73 14.51
CA SER A 456 3.80 12.21 15.87
C SER A 456 2.31 11.90 16.07
N SER A 457 1.99 10.79 16.73
CA SER A 457 0.60 10.52 17.17
C SER A 457 0.12 11.46 18.28
N ARG A 458 1.02 12.20 18.93
CA ARG A 458 0.71 13.15 20.02
C ARG A 458 0.70 14.60 19.54
N GLU A 459 1.71 15.00 18.78
CA GLU A 459 1.89 16.38 18.31
C GLU A 459 1.30 16.63 16.92
N GLY A 460 0.97 15.56 16.18
CA GLY A 460 0.50 15.65 14.81
C GLY A 460 1.63 15.87 13.80
N THR A 461 1.28 16.48 12.66
CA THR A 461 2.21 16.73 11.55
C THR A 461 2.99 18.01 11.80
N SER A 462 4.32 17.92 11.95
CA SER A 462 5.18 19.11 11.92
C SER A 462 5.30 19.67 10.50
N GLY A 463 5.50 20.98 10.37
CA GLY A 463 5.83 21.60 9.06
C GLY A 463 7.20 21.18 8.50
N ASP A 464 8.05 20.58 9.34
CA ASP A 464 9.40 20.17 8.96
C ASP A 464 9.40 19.01 7.96
N THR A 465 10.31 19.10 6.99
CA THR A 465 10.58 18.05 6.00
C THR A 465 12.06 17.72 6.01
N TYR A 466 12.43 16.48 5.71
CA TYR A 466 13.81 16.01 5.78
C TYR A 466 14.25 15.35 4.48
N GLU A 467 15.56 15.24 4.28
CA GLU A 467 16.12 14.49 3.15
C GLU A 467 15.76 12.99 3.27
N PRO A 468 15.66 12.25 2.14
CA PRO A 468 15.31 10.82 2.13
C PRO A 468 16.31 9.92 2.86
N LEU A 469 17.56 10.36 3.01
CA LEU A 469 18.57 9.70 3.83
C LEU A 469 18.99 10.66 4.94
N GLY A 470 18.80 10.24 6.20
CA GLY A 470 19.20 11.10 7.31
C GLY A 470 18.79 10.60 8.68
N SER A 471 19.05 11.46 9.66
CA SER A 471 18.68 11.25 11.05
C SER A 471 18.34 12.57 11.73
N VAL A 472 17.43 12.55 12.70
CA VAL A 472 17.12 13.70 13.57
C VAL A 472 16.94 13.25 15.01
N THR A 473 17.46 14.04 15.95
CA THR A 473 17.21 13.83 17.39
C THR A 473 16.07 14.73 17.84
N LYS A 474 15.06 14.16 18.50
CA LYS A 474 13.96 14.91 19.12
C LYS A 474 13.84 14.55 20.60
N SER A 475 13.45 15.50 21.42
CA SER A 475 13.20 15.27 22.86
C SER A 475 11.78 14.77 23.08
N ILE A 476 11.65 13.53 23.53
CA ILE A 476 10.37 12.82 23.66
C ILE A 476 9.89 12.95 25.11
N GLN A 477 8.68 13.49 25.29
CA GLN A 477 8.07 13.74 26.61
C GLN A 477 7.34 12.53 27.16
N GLN A 478 6.73 11.72 26.28
CA GLN A 478 5.91 10.57 26.64
C GLN A 478 5.88 9.56 25.48
N PRO A 479 5.45 8.31 25.75
CA PRO A 479 5.26 7.30 24.73
C PRO A 479 4.30 7.74 23.63
N GLN A 480 4.70 7.44 22.39
CA GLN A 480 4.03 7.88 21.18
C GLN A 480 4.49 7.07 19.97
N MET A 481 3.67 7.09 18.92
CA MET A 481 4.06 6.57 17.62
C MET A 481 4.63 7.69 16.76
N MET A 482 5.72 7.39 16.07
CA MET A 482 6.27 8.20 14.99
C MET A 482 5.98 7.52 13.66
N THR A 483 5.45 8.26 12.70
CA THR A 483 5.18 7.78 11.33
C THR A 483 6.07 8.50 10.35
N LEU A 484 6.87 7.74 9.60
CA LEU A 484 7.64 8.22 8.47
C LEU A 484 6.77 8.19 7.21
N ILE A 485 6.54 9.36 6.62
CA ILE A 485 5.70 9.55 5.44
C ILE A 485 6.56 10.16 4.33
N PRO A 486 6.89 9.42 3.27
CA PRO A 486 7.45 9.99 2.05
C PRO A 486 6.43 10.97 1.43
N ILE A 487 6.88 12.17 1.06
CA ILE A 487 6.05 13.07 0.28
C ILE A 487 6.05 12.54 -1.16
N SER A 488 4.87 12.46 -1.76
CA SER A 488 4.66 12.11 -3.17
C SER A 488 3.41 12.82 -3.66
N GLN A 489 3.36 13.15 -4.94
CA GLN A 489 2.13 13.60 -5.61
C GLN A 489 1.02 12.52 -5.62
N TYR A 490 1.37 11.25 -5.41
CA TYR A 490 0.43 10.11 -5.34
C TYR A 490 0.27 9.60 -3.90
N GLN A 491 -0.14 10.49 -2.98
CA GLN A 491 -0.17 10.24 -1.52
C GLN A 491 -0.95 8.99 -1.10
N GLU A 492 -1.95 8.57 -1.85
CA GLU A 492 -2.84 7.46 -1.49
C GLU A 492 -2.13 6.09 -1.50
N ASN A 493 -1.03 5.93 -2.27
CA ASN A 493 -0.35 4.64 -2.47
C ASN A 493 1.02 4.54 -1.79
N VAL A 494 1.42 5.54 -1.00
CA VAL A 494 2.71 5.53 -0.32
C VAL A 494 2.64 4.72 0.97
N GLN A 495 3.44 3.64 1.05
CA GLN A 495 3.57 2.91 2.30
C GLN A 495 4.33 3.74 3.34
N ASN A 496 3.64 4.05 4.43
CA ASN A 496 4.20 4.72 5.59
C ASN A 496 4.83 3.70 6.53
N ARG A 497 5.89 4.09 7.25
CA ARG A 497 6.48 3.22 8.28
C ARG A 497 6.23 3.79 9.66
N LYS A 498 5.63 2.98 10.52
CA LYS A 498 5.31 3.32 11.91
C LYS A 498 6.39 2.80 12.85
N LEU A 499 6.66 3.55 13.90
CA LEU A 499 7.55 3.17 14.98
C LEU A 499 6.93 3.60 16.31
N VAL A 500 6.63 2.65 17.19
CA VAL A 500 6.13 2.93 18.54
C VAL A 500 7.31 3.08 19.50
N LEU A 501 7.36 4.23 20.18
CA LEU A 501 8.23 4.50 21.31
C LEU A 501 7.47 4.12 22.59
N SER A 502 8.10 3.32 23.44
CA SER A 502 7.45 2.80 24.65
C SER A 502 8.17 3.24 25.90
N ALA A 503 7.41 3.56 26.94
CA ALA A 503 7.95 3.54 28.29
C ALA A 503 7.97 2.10 28.79
N PHE A 504 8.92 1.76 29.65
CA PHE A 504 8.91 0.49 30.36
C PHE A 504 9.18 0.64 31.85
N LYS A 505 8.62 -0.30 32.62
CA LYS A 505 9.00 -0.62 34.00
C LYS A 505 9.69 -1.98 34.04
N THR A 506 10.43 -2.27 35.10
CA THR A 506 10.97 -3.61 35.31
C THR A 506 10.02 -4.41 36.19
N GLN A 507 9.66 -5.62 35.76
CA GLN A 507 9.01 -6.61 36.62
C GLN A 507 9.95 -7.80 36.75
N HIS A 508 10.04 -8.36 37.96
CA HIS A 508 10.96 -9.44 38.24
C HIS A 508 10.22 -10.66 38.78
N GLN A 509 10.69 -11.84 38.42
CA GLN A 509 10.29 -13.11 39.00
C GLN A 509 11.54 -13.91 39.36
N ARG A 510 11.44 -14.71 40.42
CA ARG A 510 12.54 -15.55 40.91
C ARG A 510 12.22 -17.02 40.66
N TYR A 511 13.20 -17.75 40.16
CA TYR A 511 13.12 -19.19 39.90
C TYR A 511 14.24 -19.92 40.66
N PRO A 512 13.94 -20.97 41.42
CA PRO A 512 14.96 -21.74 42.12
C PRO A 512 15.83 -22.51 41.13
N LEU A 513 17.13 -22.64 41.45
CA LEU A 513 18.07 -23.48 40.72
C LEU A 513 18.45 -24.69 41.58
N ALA A 514 18.73 -25.81 40.92
CA ALA A 514 19.21 -27.01 41.61
C ALA A 514 20.60 -26.81 42.25
N GLN A 515 21.44 -25.98 41.65
CA GLN A 515 22.77 -25.63 42.14
C GLN A 515 23.04 -24.14 41.97
N LYS A 516 23.91 -23.59 42.82
CA LYS A 516 24.34 -22.18 42.74
C LYS A 516 25.01 -21.92 41.39
N ALA A 517 24.61 -20.87 40.72
CA ALA A 517 25.25 -20.36 39.51
C ALA A 517 25.89 -19.00 39.81
N ARG A 518 27.13 -18.79 39.35
CA ARG A 518 27.91 -17.56 39.58
C ARG A 518 27.85 -16.61 38.38
N LEU A 519 27.79 -17.15 37.18
CA LEU A 519 27.74 -16.40 35.93
C LEU A 519 26.56 -16.85 35.08
N VAL A 520 26.11 -15.93 34.26
CA VAL A 520 25.02 -16.11 33.32
C VAL A 520 25.36 -15.40 32.01
N ALA A 521 25.09 -16.05 30.89
CA ALA A 521 25.14 -15.38 29.59
C ALA A 521 23.99 -15.86 28.71
N ALA A 522 23.24 -14.91 28.15
CA ALA A 522 22.21 -15.19 27.18
C ALA A 522 22.86 -15.47 25.82
N SER A 523 22.31 -16.44 25.08
CA SER A 523 22.69 -16.60 23.68
C SER A 523 22.23 -15.38 22.88
N PRO A 524 23.06 -14.87 21.95
CA PRO A 524 22.68 -13.74 21.10
C PRO A 524 21.66 -14.12 20.03
N THR A 525 21.52 -15.41 19.67
CA THR A 525 20.71 -15.85 18.54
C THR A 525 19.68 -16.91 18.90
N ALA A 526 19.91 -17.68 19.95
CA ALA A 526 19.00 -18.73 20.40
C ALA A 526 18.26 -18.30 21.69
N PRO A 527 17.02 -18.73 21.90
CA PRO A 527 16.26 -18.52 23.12
C PRO A 527 16.76 -19.43 24.27
N LEU A 528 18.06 -19.42 24.54
CA LEU A 528 18.69 -20.15 25.65
C LEU A 528 19.69 -19.28 26.40
N THR A 529 20.00 -19.68 27.63
CA THR A 529 20.96 -19.01 28.51
C THR A 529 21.88 -20.05 29.15
N ALA A 530 23.18 -19.78 29.16
CA ALA A 530 24.16 -20.61 29.85
C ALA A 530 24.35 -20.14 31.30
N LEU A 531 24.45 -21.08 32.22
CA LEU A 531 24.71 -20.87 33.64
C LEU A 531 26.01 -21.56 34.04
N ALA A 532 26.94 -20.80 34.61
CA ALA A 532 28.20 -21.33 35.11
C ALA A 532 28.08 -21.64 36.61
N HIS A 533 28.23 -22.92 36.97
CA HIS A 533 28.27 -23.40 38.35
C HIS A 533 29.73 -23.56 38.81
N GLU A 534 29.96 -24.21 39.95
CA GLU A 534 31.31 -24.40 40.49
C GLU A 534 32.20 -25.31 39.62
N HIS A 535 31.64 -26.42 39.11
CA HIS A 535 32.38 -27.42 38.30
C HIS A 535 31.61 -27.89 37.05
N GLN A 536 30.61 -27.13 36.61
CA GLN A 536 29.79 -27.49 35.46
C GLN A 536 29.12 -26.27 34.84
N ILE A 537 28.64 -26.44 33.62
CA ILE A 537 27.77 -25.49 32.93
C ILE A 537 26.43 -26.17 32.64
N SER A 538 25.34 -25.46 32.91
CA SER A 538 24.01 -25.87 32.47
C SER A 538 23.44 -24.85 31.49
N PHE A 539 22.46 -25.27 30.70
CA PHE A 539 21.72 -24.39 29.82
C PHE A 539 20.26 -24.37 30.26
N ILE A 540 19.62 -23.21 30.17
CA ILE A 540 18.20 -23.05 30.40
C ILE A 540 17.52 -22.47 29.17
N ASP A 541 16.26 -22.82 28.98
CA ASP A 541 15.37 -22.23 27.99
C ASP A 541 14.92 -20.84 28.44
N ASN A 542 15.01 -19.82 27.58
CA ASN A 542 14.67 -18.43 27.94
C ASN A 542 13.17 -18.17 28.02
N ALA A 543 12.34 -19.12 27.59
CA ALA A 543 10.89 -19.01 27.67
C ALA A 543 10.31 -19.82 28.83
N LEU A 544 10.90 -20.96 29.17
CA LEU A 544 10.45 -21.84 30.27
C LEU A 544 11.27 -21.66 31.55
N TYR A 545 12.49 -21.15 31.46
CA TYR A 545 13.47 -21.09 32.55
C TYR A 545 13.81 -22.46 33.14
N GLN A 546 13.67 -23.51 32.33
CA GLN A 546 13.98 -24.89 32.68
C GLN A 546 15.29 -25.36 32.05
N PRO A 547 15.99 -26.34 32.67
CA PRO A 547 17.19 -26.93 32.10
C PRO A 547 16.97 -27.54 30.71
N ILE A 548 17.92 -27.31 29.80
CA ILE A 548 18.01 -27.95 28.49
C ILE A 548 19.13 -28.99 28.56
N GLY A 549 18.75 -30.27 28.50
CA GLY A 549 19.71 -31.38 28.58
C GLY A 549 20.40 -31.50 29.95
N GLU A 550 21.41 -32.36 30.01
CA GLU A 550 22.21 -32.58 31.21
C GLU A 550 23.32 -31.52 31.35
N PRO A 551 23.68 -31.10 32.58
CA PRO A 551 24.82 -30.23 32.80
C PRO A 551 26.13 -30.82 32.25
N LEU A 552 26.96 -29.98 31.65
CA LEU A 552 28.27 -30.35 31.13
C LEU A 552 29.33 -30.11 32.19
N ALA A 553 30.08 -31.15 32.55
CA ALA A 553 31.20 -31.03 33.49
C ALA A 553 32.29 -30.12 32.91
N THR A 554 32.86 -29.29 33.77
CA THR A 554 33.99 -28.40 33.45
C THR A 554 35.01 -28.44 34.59
N GLY A 555 36.19 -27.84 34.37
CA GLY A 555 37.11 -27.54 35.47
C GLY A 555 36.55 -26.48 36.43
N ASP A 556 37.31 -26.15 37.48
CA ASP A 556 36.89 -25.31 38.61
C ASP A 556 36.55 -23.87 38.21
N THR A 557 35.46 -23.30 38.74
CA THR A 557 35.07 -21.89 38.57
C THR A 557 35.05 -21.39 37.11
N PRO A 558 34.27 -22.02 36.21
CA PRO A 558 34.20 -21.65 34.80
C PRO A 558 33.79 -20.18 34.59
N TYR A 559 34.41 -19.56 33.59
CA TYR A 559 34.00 -18.32 32.94
C TYR A 559 33.55 -18.65 31.52
N LEU A 560 32.57 -17.93 30.99
CA LEU A 560 31.99 -18.25 29.69
C LEU A 560 31.72 -17.02 28.82
N ALA A 561 31.80 -17.21 27.51
CA ALA A 561 31.46 -16.21 26.51
C ALA A 561 30.83 -16.88 25.28
N PHE A 562 29.67 -16.36 24.84
CA PHE A 562 29.05 -16.80 23.59
C PHE A 562 29.78 -16.22 22.38
N ALA A 563 29.93 -17.02 21.32
CA ALA A 563 30.22 -16.49 20.00
C ALA A 563 29.09 -15.53 19.56
N PRO A 564 29.40 -14.47 18.80
CA PRO A 564 28.41 -13.50 18.34
C PRO A 564 27.25 -14.08 17.52
N ASP A 565 27.47 -15.21 16.84
CA ASP A 565 26.46 -15.96 16.09
C ASP A 565 25.65 -16.95 16.96
N GLY A 566 26.03 -17.11 18.24
CA GLY A 566 25.44 -18.03 19.20
C GLY A 566 25.67 -19.53 18.93
N SER A 567 26.50 -19.89 17.94
CA SER A 567 26.76 -21.29 17.59
C SER A 567 27.72 -21.98 18.56
N PHE A 568 28.49 -21.19 19.31
CA PHE A 568 29.48 -21.69 20.27
C PHE A 568 29.45 -20.95 21.60
N VAL A 569 29.85 -21.65 22.66
CA VAL A 569 30.21 -21.07 23.95
C VAL A 569 31.65 -21.44 24.28
N PHE A 570 32.48 -20.44 24.55
CA PHE A 570 33.83 -20.62 25.04
C PHE A 570 33.81 -20.64 26.56
N VAL A 571 34.55 -21.57 27.15
CA VAL A 571 34.61 -21.79 28.58
C VAL A 571 36.07 -21.78 29.01
N ALA A 572 36.40 -20.97 30.01
CA ALA A 572 37.70 -20.95 30.64
C ALA A 572 37.56 -21.37 32.11
N SER A 573 38.16 -22.50 32.48
CA SER A 573 38.12 -23.05 33.82
C SER A 573 39.39 -22.70 34.59
N GLY A 574 39.25 -22.42 35.89
CA GLY A 574 40.27 -21.99 36.83
C GLY A 574 41.44 -22.96 37.04
N ASP A 575 41.34 -24.17 36.51
CA ASP A 575 42.40 -25.18 36.42
C ASP A 575 43.29 -25.04 35.18
N GLY A 576 43.04 -24.05 34.31
CA GLY A 576 43.79 -23.77 33.07
C GLY A 576 43.09 -24.26 31.80
N GLN A 577 42.06 -25.11 31.93
CA GLN A 577 41.42 -25.72 30.77
C GLN A 577 40.52 -24.76 30.02
N LEU A 578 40.62 -24.78 28.69
CA LEU A 578 39.70 -24.11 27.79
C LEU A 578 38.83 -25.14 27.06
N THR A 579 37.51 -24.92 27.06
CA THR A 579 36.53 -25.78 26.38
C THR A 579 35.67 -24.96 25.42
N LEU A 580 35.46 -25.47 24.22
CA LEU A 580 34.48 -24.99 23.26
C LEU A 580 33.24 -25.87 23.35
N ILE A 581 32.06 -25.29 23.52
CA ILE A 581 30.78 -26.01 23.46
C ILE A 581 30.07 -25.59 22.18
N HIS A 582 29.84 -26.54 21.28
CA HIS A 582 29.03 -26.34 20.08
C HIS A 582 27.55 -26.52 20.38
N ILE A 583 26.72 -25.61 19.90
CA ILE A 583 25.27 -25.62 20.07
C ILE A 583 24.62 -26.03 18.75
N GLN A 584 23.86 -27.12 18.76
CA GLN A 584 23.13 -27.61 17.59
C GLN A 584 21.63 -27.57 17.83
N GLU A 585 20.90 -26.83 17.01
CA GLU A 585 19.43 -26.84 16.99
C GLU A 585 18.90 -28.18 16.46
N THR A 586 17.83 -28.70 17.06
CA THR A 586 17.16 -29.94 16.69
C THR A 586 15.66 -29.67 16.48
N GLN A 587 14.98 -30.57 15.77
CA GLN A 587 13.53 -30.43 15.49
C GLN A 587 12.63 -30.93 16.64
N THR A 588 13.20 -31.65 17.61
CA THR A 588 12.46 -32.32 18.69
C THR A 588 13.10 -32.03 20.04
N ARG A 589 12.32 -31.99 21.11
CA ARG A 589 12.86 -31.66 22.45
C ARG A 589 13.94 -32.65 22.93
N PRO A 590 15.03 -32.17 23.55
CA PRO A 590 15.40 -30.76 23.69
C PRO A 590 15.82 -30.16 22.34
N TYR A 591 15.32 -28.97 22.02
CA TYR A 591 15.56 -28.27 20.73
C TYR A 591 17.02 -27.87 20.51
N TYR A 592 17.88 -28.06 21.52
CA TYR A 592 19.30 -27.81 21.43
C TYR A 592 20.06 -28.98 22.04
N THR A 593 21.16 -29.34 21.39
CA THR A 593 22.14 -30.30 21.91
C THR A 593 23.50 -29.63 21.99
N PHE A 594 24.33 -30.13 22.90
CA PHE A 594 25.60 -29.50 23.26
C PHE A 594 26.73 -30.52 23.13
N GLN A 595 27.77 -30.15 22.38
CA GLN A 595 28.96 -30.98 22.21
C GLN A 595 30.20 -30.19 22.62
N SER A 596 30.97 -30.73 23.56
CA SER A 596 32.22 -30.11 24.00
C SER A 596 33.43 -30.57 23.18
N ALA A 597 34.38 -29.66 23.00
CA ALA A 597 35.69 -29.89 22.41
C ALA A 597 36.75 -29.11 23.20
N ALA A 598 37.92 -29.71 23.44
CA ALA A 598 39.01 -29.04 24.14
C ALA A 598 39.71 -28.01 23.24
N LEU A 599 40.15 -26.90 23.84
CA LEU A 599 41.00 -25.87 23.23
C LEU A 599 42.40 -25.89 23.86
N PRO A 600 43.40 -25.20 23.27
CA PRO A 600 44.73 -25.11 23.87
C PRO A 600 44.70 -24.55 25.30
N ASP A 601 45.39 -25.24 26.21
CA ASP A 601 45.55 -24.84 27.60
C ASP A 601 46.34 -23.52 27.73
N VAL A 602 45.94 -22.67 28.68
CA VAL A 602 46.59 -21.38 28.95
C VAL A 602 47.58 -21.41 30.13
N SER A 603 47.72 -22.57 30.78
CA SER A 603 48.65 -22.94 31.87
C SER A 603 48.49 -22.20 33.19
N ASP A 604 48.17 -20.90 33.16
CA ASP A 604 47.89 -20.08 34.33
C ASP A 604 46.37 -20.05 34.63
N LYS A 605 45.96 -19.75 35.86
CA LYS A 605 44.55 -19.76 36.29
C LYS A 605 43.74 -18.70 35.53
N PRO A 606 42.76 -19.09 34.68
CA PRO A 606 41.88 -18.14 34.01
C PRO A 606 40.96 -17.39 34.98
N THR A 607 40.66 -16.14 34.64
CA THR A 607 39.82 -15.25 35.44
C THR A 607 38.74 -14.52 34.66
N ALA A 608 38.80 -14.48 33.33
CA ALA A 608 37.74 -14.01 32.44
C ALA A 608 37.99 -14.49 31.01
N VAL A 609 36.94 -14.49 30.19
CA VAL A 609 37.01 -14.83 28.76
C VAL A 609 36.11 -13.91 27.95
N ALA A 610 36.57 -13.46 26.78
CA ALA A 610 35.81 -12.67 25.83
C ALA A 610 36.18 -13.05 24.39
N ILE A 611 35.25 -12.89 23.45
CA ILE A 611 35.43 -13.26 22.03
C ILE A 611 35.16 -12.04 21.13
N SER A 612 35.99 -11.86 20.09
CA SER A 612 35.81 -10.79 19.11
C SER A 612 34.50 -10.93 18.32
N ARG A 613 33.99 -9.80 17.79
CA ARG A 613 32.73 -9.74 17.03
C ARG A 613 32.73 -10.59 15.75
N ASP A 614 33.90 -10.86 15.18
CA ASP A 614 34.07 -11.75 14.03
C ASP A 614 34.23 -13.23 14.44
N ALA A 615 34.16 -13.54 15.74
CA ALA A 615 34.44 -14.85 16.34
C ALA A 615 35.86 -15.39 16.14
N LYS A 616 36.79 -14.63 15.56
CA LYS A 616 38.12 -15.14 15.18
C LYS A 616 39.19 -15.03 16.27
N THR A 617 38.96 -14.24 17.31
CA THR A 617 39.96 -13.99 18.36
C THR A 617 39.34 -14.14 19.74
N LEU A 618 39.86 -15.07 20.52
CA LEU A 618 39.51 -15.32 21.92
C LEU A 618 40.53 -14.66 22.84
N PHE A 619 40.03 -13.95 23.83
CA PHE A 619 40.80 -13.26 24.85
C PHE A 619 40.53 -13.92 26.20
N VAL A 620 41.59 -14.33 26.89
CA VAL A 620 41.50 -14.97 28.21
C VAL A 620 42.44 -14.26 29.15
N THR A 621 41.93 -13.72 30.26
CA THR A 621 42.82 -13.24 31.31
C THR A 621 43.20 -14.39 32.22
N THR A 622 44.49 -14.47 32.56
CA THR A 622 45.01 -15.48 33.48
C THR A 622 45.78 -14.80 34.61
N GLN A 623 45.93 -15.51 35.73
CA GLN A 623 46.78 -15.09 36.84
C GLN A 623 47.71 -16.21 37.28
N ASP A 624 48.96 -15.86 37.59
CA ASP A 624 49.94 -16.79 38.14
C ASP A 624 49.81 -16.95 39.67
N ALA A 625 50.68 -17.76 40.27
CA ALA A 625 50.72 -17.98 41.73
C ALA A 625 51.02 -16.71 42.55
N HIS A 626 51.61 -15.67 41.93
CA HIS A 626 51.87 -14.37 42.54
C HIS A 626 50.77 -13.33 42.21
N ARG A 627 49.69 -13.78 41.58
CA ARG A 627 48.54 -12.97 41.14
C ARG A 627 48.87 -11.95 40.05
N ALA A 628 50.01 -12.09 39.37
CA ALA A 628 50.34 -11.28 38.21
C ALA A 628 49.45 -11.70 37.03
N GLY A 629 48.82 -10.72 36.38
CA GLY A 629 47.86 -10.97 35.32
C GLY A 629 48.48 -10.98 33.93
N LYS A 630 47.93 -11.80 33.04
CA LYS A 630 48.20 -11.76 31.60
C LYS A 630 46.90 -11.79 30.82
N LEU A 631 46.89 -11.16 29.64
CA LEU A 631 45.89 -11.36 28.60
C LEU A 631 46.45 -12.32 27.57
N VAL A 632 45.93 -13.55 27.51
CA VAL A 632 46.27 -14.55 26.50
C VAL A 632 45.34 -14.37 25.30
N ILE A 633 45.93 -14.34 24.09
CA ILE A 633 45.22 -14.18 22.82
C ILE A 633 45.30 -15.48 22.04
N LEU A 634 44.13 -16.04 21.68
CA LEU A 634 44.02 -17.18 20.80
C LEU A 634 43.32 -16.76 19.50
N MET A 635 43.87 -17.15 18.35
CA MET A 635 43.29 -16.87 17.03
C MET A 635 42.82 -18.14 16.34
N GLN A 636 41.73 -18.01 15.59
CA GLN A 636 41.19 -19.08 14.77
C GLN A 636 41.99 -19.25 13.49
N GLU A 637 42.46 -20.48 13.25
CA GLU A 637 43.01 -20.93 11.98
C GLU A 637 42.24 -22.17 11.52
N GLY A 638 41.49 -22.06 10.41
CA GLY A 638 40.54 -23.10 10.01
C GLY A 638 39.43 -23.28 11.06
N ASN A 639 39.26 -24.51 11.56
CA ASN A 639 38.26 -24.86 12.56
C ASN A 639 38.83 -24.94 13.99
N THR A 640 40.07 -24.50 14.22
CA THR A 640 40.76 -24.61 15.50
C THR A 640 41.28 -23.25 15.97
N TYR A 641 41.40 -23.07 17.29
CA TYR A 641 42.03 -21.90 17.89
C TYR A 641 43.45 -22.24 18.33
N HIS A 642 44.39 -21.32 18.11
CA HIS A 642 45.79 -21.47 18.49
C HIS A 642 46.24 -20.25 19.30
N LYS A 643 47.09 -20.46 20.31
CA LYS A 643 47.67 -19.36 21.10
C LYS A 643 48.60 -18.53 20.21
N GLN A 644 48.24 -17.27 19.99
CA GLN A 644 49.02 -16.33 19.19
C GLN A 644 50.07 -15.60 20.06
N GLY A 645 49.70 -15.22 21.29
CA GLY A 645 50.57 -14.46 22.17
C GLY A 645 49.93 -14.16 23.52
N GLU A 646 50.69 -13.44 24.36
CA GLU A 646 50.23 -12.95 25.66
C GLU A 646 50.76 -11.55 25.94
N VAL A 647 49.97 -10.73 26.65
CA VAL A 647 50.31 -9.36 27.05
C VAL A 647 50.21 -9.26 28.56
N ALA A 648 51.24 -8.75 29.23
CA ALA A 648 51.20 -8.52 30.67
C ALA A 648 50.16 -7.44 31.01
N VAL A 649 49.36 -7.68 32.04
CA VAL A 649 48.39 -6.72 32.60
C VAL A 649 48.62 -6.59 34.11
N GLY A 650 47.75 -5.84 34.79
CA GLY A 650 47.84 -5.66 36.24
C GLY A 650 47.49 -6.92 37.04
N LYS A 651 47.58 -6.82 38.37
CA LYS A 651 47.31 -7.95 39.27
C LYS A 651 45.83 -8.25 39.48
N GLU A 652 45.53 -9.53 39.71
CA GLU A 652 44.19 -10.08 39.90
C GLU A 652 43.21 -9.55 38.83
N PRO A 653 43.43 -9.87 37.53
CA PRO A 653 42.52 -9.45 36.48
C PRO A 653 41.15 -10.11 36.67
N THR A 654 40.05 -9.37 36.51
CA THR A 654 38.70 -9.86 36.84
C THR A 654 37.70 -9.87 35.69
N ASP A 655 37.86 -9.02 34.68
CA ASP A 655 36.92 -8.91 33.57
C ASP A 655 37.58 -8.32 32.30
N ILE A 656 36.96 -8.55 31.15
CA ILE A 656 37.41 -8.11 29.83
C ILE A 656 36.26 -7.41 29.10
N ALA A 657 36.48 -6.18 28.64
CA ALA A 657 35.57 -5.50 27.71
C ALA A 657 36.26 -5.23 26.37
N LEU A 658 35.55 -5.44 25.27
CA LEU A 658 36.06 -5.24 23.92
C LEU A 658 35.47 -3.98 23.30
N ASP A 659 36.31 -3.16 22.68
CA ASP A 659 35.85 -2.04 21.86
C ASP A 659 35.01 -2.57 20.67
N PRO A 660 33.81 -2.01 20.39
CA PRO A 660 32.99 -2.41 19.25
C PRO A 660 33.70 -2.33 17.89
N SER A 661 34.69 -1.45 17.75
CA SER A 661 35.56 -1.34 16.56
C SER A 661 36.62 -2.45 16.46
N GLY A 662 36.90 -3.15 17.57
CA GLY A 662 37.97 -4.14 17.68
C GLY A 662 39.37 -3.56 17.89
N ALA A 663 39.50 -2.24 18.01
CA ALA A 663 40.81 -1.57 18.14
C ALA A 663 41.45 -1.72 19.53
N ARG A 664 40.65 -2.02 20.57
CA ARG A 664 41.10 -2.02 21.96
C ARG A 664 40.43 -3.12 22.79
N VAL A 665 41.18 -3.63 23.77
CA VAL A 665 40.73 -4.54 24.82
C VAL A 665 41.00 -3.89 26.18
N TYR A 666 40.00 -3.89 27.05
CA TYR A 666 40.06 -3.33 28.40
C TYR A 666 40.05 -4.46 29.43
N VAL A 667 40.97 -4.42 30.40
CA VAL A 667 41.07 -5.43 31.46
C VAL A 667 41.04 -4.77 32.83
N SER A 668 40.10 -5.15 33.68
CA SER A 668 40.02 -4.69 35.08
C SER A 668 40.99 -5.47 35.96
N ASN A 669 41.81 -4.76 36.73
CA ASN A 669 42.85 -5.34 37.58
C ASN A 669 42.52 -5.01 39.05
N ALA A 670 41.83 -5.94 39.72
CA ALA A 670 41.29 -5.71 41.05
C ALA A 670 42.39 -5.53 42.11
N GLY A 671 43.52 -6.23 41.95
CA GLY A 671 44.63 -6.22 42.89
C GLY A 671 45.49 -4.96 42.82
N GLU A 672 45.39 -4.19 41.73
CA GLU A 672 46.13 -2.93 41.52
C GLU A 672 45.23 -1.69 41.39
N ASN A 673 43.91 -1.86 41.40
CA ASN A 673 42.94 -0.77 41.23
C ASN A 673 43.10 0.00 39.91
N THR A 674 43.37 -0.71 38.81
CA THR A 674 43.62 -0.12 37.49
C THR A 674 42.84 -0.82 36.36
N ILE A 675 42.62 -0.12 35.24
CA ILE A 675 42.24 -0.74 33.96
C ILE A 675 43.45 -0.75 33.03
N SER A 676 43.78 -1.90 32.46
CA SER A 676 44.78 -2.02 31.39
C SER A 676 44.09 -1.87 30.03
N ILE A 677 44.65 -1.05 29.14
CA ILE A 677 44.17 -0.87 27.77
C ILE A 677 45.18 -1.50 26.83
N ILE A 678 44.74 -2.52 26.11
CA ILE A 678 45.54 -3.23 25.11
C ILE A 678 45.09 -2.74 23.74
N GLY A 679 46.01 -2.16 22.98
CA GLY A 679 45.78 -1.70 21.62
C GLY A 679 46.06 -2.81 20.61
N VAL A 680 45.35 -2.77 19.49
CA VAL A 680 45.52 -3.69 18.36
C VAL A 680 46.02 -2.90 17.15
N ASP A 681 47.17 -3.28 16.59
CA ASP A 681 47.67 -2.68 15.36
C ASP A 681 47.03 -3.29 14.09
N ALA A 682 47.31 -2.72 12.92
CA ALA A 682 46.78 -3.21 11.64
C ALA A 682 47.21 -4.65 11.28
N LYS A 683 48.25 -5.17 11.93
CA LYS A 683 48.75 -6.55 11.76
C LYS A 683 48.20 -7.50 12.83
N ARG A 684 47.25 -7.03 13.66
CA ARG A 684 46.68 -7.76 14.80
C ARG A 684 47.74 -8.16 15.84
N ASN A 685 48.72 -7.29 16.07
CA ASN A 685 49.58 -7.37 17.25
C ASN A 685 48.93 -6.64 18.41
N TYR A 686 48.98 -7.28 19.58
CA TYR A 686 48.39 -6.77 20.81
C TYR A 686 49.49 -6.24 21.74
N ALA A 687 49.32 -5.02 22.24
CA ALA A 687 50.27 -4.43 23.19
C ALA A 687 49.55 -3.55 24.21
N LEU A 688 50.07 -3.52 25.44
CA LEU A 688 49.61 -2.57 26.46
C LEU A 688 49.94 -1.14 26.00
N ILE A 689 48.91 -0.31 25.82
CA ILE A 689 49.06 1.09 25.37
C ILE A 689 48.78 2.12 26.47
N SER A 690 48.03 1.74 27.52
CA SER A 690 47.76 2.62 28.66
C SER A 690 47.30 1.83 29.89
N THR A 691 47.45 2.43 31.07
CA THR A 691 46.89 1.94 32.33
C THR A 691 46.16 3.08 33.03
N ILE A 692 44.86 2.92 33.26
CA ILE A 692 44.01 3.91 33.93
C ILE A 692 44.01 3.63 35.44
N GLY A 693 44.44 4.59 36.26
CA GLY A 693 44.28 4.59 37.71
C GLY A 693 43.16 5.51 38.21
N ASN A 694 42.97 5.60 39.54
CA ASN A 694 41.95 6.42 40.21
C ASN A 694 40.50 6.09 39.81
N ILE A 695 40.17 4.80 39.73
CA ILE A 695 38.87 4.26 39.29
C ILE A 695 38.12 3.56 40.43
N GLY A 696 38.33 4.01 41.67
CA GLY A 696 37.82 3.32 42.86
C GLY A 696 38.68 2.12 43.28
N GLN A 697 38.18 1.36 44.25
CA GLN A 697 38.85 0.17 44.78
C GLN A 697 38.26 -1.10 44.17
N GLN A 698 39.11 -2.09 43.88
CA GLN A 698 38.74 -3.39 43.33
C GLN A 698 37.78 -3.29 42.13
N PRO A 699 38.24 -2.75 40.99
CA PRO A 699 37.45 -2.80 39.76
C PRO A 699 37.16 -4.27 39.42
N ARG A 700 35.88 -4.61 39.23
CA ARG A 700 35.39 -5.96 38.92
C ARG A 700 34.86 -6.01 37.49
N GLY A 701 33.59 -5.67 37.29
CA GLY A 701 32.91 -5.73 36.00
C GLY A 701 33.19 -4.53 35.10
N LEU A 702 33.23 -4.78 33.79
CA LEU A 702 33.35 -3.77 32.75
C LEU A 702 32.14 -3.82 31.81
N GLY A 703 31.70 -2.66 31.35
CA GLY A 703 30.68 -2.53 30.29
C GLY A 703 31.07 -1.41 29.34
N ILE A 704 30.73 -1.51 28.06
CA ILE A 704 31.03 -0.47 27.06
C ILE A 704 29.77 -0.11 26.28
N THR A 705 29.57 1.18 26.02
CA THR A 705 28.45 1.63 25.19
C THR A 705 28.62 1.15 23.75
N ARG A 706 27.51 1.00 23.03
CA ARG A 706 27.48 0.43 21.68
C ARG A 706 28.30 1.24 20.67
N ASP A 707 28.36 2.55 20.86
CA ASP A 707 29.19 3.47 20.06
C ASP A 707 30.68 3.45 20.45
N GLY A 708 31.03 2.69 21.50
CA GLY A 708 32.39 2.55 22.00
C GLY A 708 32.89 3.77 22.77
N GLN A 709 32.07 4.80 23.03
CA GLN A 709 32.54 6.08 23.58
C GLN A 709 32.69 6.11 25.10
N ILE A 710 31.94 5.27 25.83
CA ILE A 710 31.91 5.23 27.29
C ILE A 710 32.20 3.82 27.80
N LEU A 711 33.21 3.71 28.66
CA LEU A 711 33.51 2.51 29.45
C LEU A 711 32.94 2.69 30.87
N LEU A 712 32.05 1.80 31.28
CA LEU A 712 31.54 1.65 32.63
C LEU A 712 32.42 0.67 33.41
N VAL A 713 32.82 1.06 34.63
CA VAL A 713 33.65 0.26 35.53
C VAL A 713 32.93 0.11 36.87
N ALA A 714 32.71 -1.13 37.30
CA ALA A 714 32.13 -1.45 38.59
C ALA A 714 33.25 -1.59 39.61
N SER A 715 33.31 -0.66 40.57
CA SER A 715 34.29 -0.66 41.64
C SER A 715 33.57 -0.70 42.99
N ALA A 716 34.23 -1.16 44.05
CA ALA A 716 33.62 -1.38 45.36
C ALA A 716 32.89 -0.14 45.93
N ASN A 717 33.33 1.06 45.56
CA ASN A 717 32.78 2.35 45.98
C ASN A 717 31.88 3.05 44.94
N GLY A 718 31.51 2.39 43.85
CA GLY A 718 30.55 2.89 42.86
C GLY A 718 30.91 2.53 41.43
N VAL A 719 30.08 3.01 40.50
CA VAL A 719 30.32 2.86 39.06
C VAL A 719 31.03 4.09 38.53
N PHE A 720 32.03 3.89 37.68
CA PHE A 720 32.74 4.97 36.99
C PHE A 720 32.45 4.89 35.49
N ALA A 721 31.91 5.95 34.91
CA ALA A 721 31.83 6.13 33.47
C ALA A 721 33.05 6.91 32.99
N LEU A 722 33.77 6.37 32.02
CA LEU A 722 35.05 6.89 31.51
C LEU A 722 34.95 7.09 30.01
N SER A 723 35.52 8.17 29.47
CA SER A 723 35.61 8.31 28.02
C SER A 723 36.68 7.38 27.48
N THR A 724 36.35 6.62 26.45
CA THR A 724 37.33 5.77 25.75
C THR A 724 38.23 6.58 24.83
N SER A 725 37.86 7.82 24.46
CA SER A 725 38.63 8.63 23.51
C SER A 725 40.01 9.02 24.04
N TYR A 726 40.20 9.01 25.36
CA TYR A 726 41.41 9.47 26.02
C TYR A 726 42.13 8.32 26.74
N PRO A 727 43.47 8.20 26.62
CA PRO A 727 44.23 7.11 27.25
C PRO A 727 44.10 7.03 28.77
N ASP A 728 43.82 8.14 29.44
CA ASP A 728 43.64 8.23 30.88
C ASP A 728 42.16 8.07 31.31
N GLY A 729 41.25 7.84 30.38
CA GLY A 729 39.82 7.69 30.63
C GLY A 729 39.08 8.99 30.97
N SER A 730 39.68 10.17 30.81
CA SER A 730 39.02 11.46 31.04
C SER A 730 38.16 11.91 29.85
N PRO A 731 37.07 12.67 30.01
CA PRO A 731 36.39 13.02 31.27
C PRO A 731 35.77 11.79 31.96
N ARG A 732 35.51 11.90 33.27
CA ARG A 732 34.99 10.83 34.13
C ARG A 732 33.72 11.27 34.86
N GLN A 733 32.83 10.32 35.13
CA GLN A 733 31.67 10.50 36.01
C GLN A 733 31.62 9.37 37.03
N HIS A 734 31.47 9.73 38.31
CA HIS A 734 31.25 8.76 39.39
C HIS A 734 29.75 8.66 39.69
N LEU A 735 29.25 7.43 39.74
CA LEU A 735 27.88 7.07 40.04
C LEU A 735 27.89 6.32 41.38
N PRO A 736 27.47 6.96 42.48
CA PRO A 736 27.55 6.35 43.81
C PRO A 736 26.50 5.24 43.92
N VAL A 737 26.95 3.99 43.86
CA VAL A 737 26.16 2.78 44.14
C VAL A 737 26.99 1.83 44.99
N GLU A 738 26.35 1.03 45.83
CA GLU A 738 27.04 0.17 46.79
C GLU A 738 27.38 -1.19 46.19
N THR A 739 28.66 -1.55 46.18
CA THR A 739 29.17 -2.88 45.76
C THR A 739 28.65 -3.39 44.41
N PRO A 740 28.80 -2.61 43.32
CA PRO A 740 28.50 -3.10 41.98
C PRO A 740 29.47 -4.23 41.58
N VAL A 741 28.98 -5.23 40.86
CA VAL A 741 29.78 -6.42 40.47
C VAL A 741 29.88 -6.61 38.97
N SER A 742 28.75 -6.78 38.28
CA SER A 742 28.70 -7.13 36.85
C SER A 742 27.71 -6.23 36.12
N PHE A 743 27.99 -5.93 34.85
CA PHE A 743 27.11 -5.16 33.98
C PHE A 743 26.45 -6.03 32.91
N ALA A 744 25.26 -5.63 32.51
CA ALA A 744 24.67 -6.02 31.24
C ALA A 744 24.13 -4.78 30.52
N MET A 745 24.68 -4.49 29.35
CA MET A 745 24.20 -3.42 28.47
C MET A 745 23.00 -3.92 27.67
N MET A 746 21.95 -3.09 27.58
CA MET A 746 20.89 -3.30 26.59
C MET A 746 21.45 -3.05 25.18
N ALA A 747 20.91 -3.74 24.17
CA ALA A 747 21.32 -3.66 22.77
C ALA A 747 21.23 -2.23 22.21
N GLY A 748 20.26 -1.43 22.69
CA GLY A 748 20.16 0.00 22.39
C GLY A 748 21.29 0.88 22.95
N GLY A 749 22.12 0.37 23.87
CA GLY A 749 23.31 1.04 24.40
C GLY A 749 23.07 2.16 25.41
N ARG A 750 21.82 2.62 25.58
CA ARG A 750 21.46 3.68 26.53
C ARG A 750 21.31 3.21 27.97
N TYR A 751 20.88 1.96 28.19
CA TYR A 751 20.61 1.45 29.53
C TYR A 751 21.53 0.29 29.89
N ALA A 752 22.00 0.28 31.14
CA ALA A 752 22.84 -0.75 31.70
C ALA A 752 22.27 -1.22 33.05
N PHE A 753 22.14 -2.53 33.23
CA PHE A 753 21.86 -3.12 34.54
C PHE A 753 23.17 -3.46 35.23
N VAL A 754 23.27 -3.19 36.53
CA VAL A 754 24.41 -3.55 37.36
C VAL A 754 23.95 -4.31 38.60
N SER A 755 24.58 -5.45 38.88
CA SER A 755 24.29 -6.23 40.09
C SER A 755 24.91 -5.59 41.33
N LEU A 756 24.10 -5.44 42.39
CA LEU A 756 24.52 -4.89 43.68
C LEU A 756 24.52 -5.99 44.74
N GLU A 757 25.68 -6.60 44.95
CA GLU A 757 25.82 -7.84 45.72
C GLU A 757 25.29 -7.72 47.17
N LYS A 758 25.63 -6.62 47.87
CA LYS A 758 25.21 -6.42 49.27
C LYS A 758 23.78 -5.92 49.43
N LYS A 759 23.21 -5.28 48.40
CA LYS A 759 21.83 -4.75 48.44
C LYS A 759 20.78 -5.79 48.02
N ASN A 760 21.17 -6.97 47.53
CA ASN A 760 20.26 -7.95 46.93
C ASN A 760 19.36 -7.32 45.85
N ALA A 761 19.95 -6.43 45.05
CA ALA A 761 19.24 -5.61 44.07
C ALA A 761 20.06 -5.43 42.78
N LEU A 762 19.42 -4.94 41.73
CA LEU A 762 20.11 -4.29 40.62
C LEU A 762 19.96 -2.77 40.70
N ALA A 763 20.91 -2.05 40.12
CA ALA A 763 20.70 -0.69 39.67
C ALA A 763 20.56 -0.62 38.14
N LEU A 764 19.77 0.36 37.68
CA LEU A 764 19.62 0.74 36.28
C LEU A 764 20.32 2.06 36.06
N ILE A 765 21.25 2.09 35.11
CA ILE A 765 22.03 3.26 34.73
C ILE A 765 21.63 3.68 33.31
N ALA A 766 21.29 4.96 33.13
CA ALA A 766 21.22 5.57 31.82
C ALA A 766 22.58 6.14 31.42
N CYS A 767 22.93 6.01 30.15
CA CYS A 767 24.14 6.55 29.53
C CYS A 767 23.75 7.45 28.34
N GLY A 768 24.37 8.61 28.25
CA GLY A 768 24.30 9.49 27.08
C GLY A 768 25.50 9.28 26.15
N THR A 769 25.89 10.35 25.44
CA THR A 769 27.07 10.32 24.56
C THR A 769 28.37 10.64 25.30
N LEU A 770 28.28 11.36 26.42
CA LEU A 770 29.43 11.71 27.25
C LEU A 770 29.31 11.05 28.64
N PRO A 771 30.44 10.74 29.30
CA PRO A 771 30.43 10.17 30.65
C PRO A 771 29.60 10.96 31.67
N LYS A 772 29.61 12.29 31.59
CA LYS A 772 28.84 13.18 32.49
C LYS A 772 27.31 13.02 32.37
N ASP A 773 26.85 12.46 31.25
CA ASP A 773 25.42 12.25 30.98
C ASP A 773 24.94 10.93 31.58
N CYS A 774 25.85 10.10 32.10
CA CYS A 774 25.49 8.88 32.79
C CYS A 774 24.85 9.19 34.16
N LYS A 775 23.75 8.52 34.51
CA LYS A 775 23.04 8.69 35.79
C LYS A 775 22.39 7.38 36.24
N VAL A 776 22.29 7.19 37.56
CA VAL A 776 21.53 6.09 38.17
C VAL A 776 20.05 6.47 38.15
N LEU A 777 19.22 5.66 37.50
CA LEU A 777 17.76 5.86 37.40
C LEU A 777 17.00 5.14 38.51
N GLU A 778 17.49 3.96 38.90
CA GLU A 778 16.92 3.15 39.97
C GLU A 778 18.05 2.32 40.59
N GLU A 779 18.04 2.11 41.91
CA GLU A 779 19.10 1.36 42.60
C GLU A 779 18.60 0.21 43.47
N ASN A 780 17.29 -0.08 43.42
CA ASN A 780 16.66 -1.08 44.28
C ASN A 780 15.71 -2.01 43.52
N ILE A 781 16.11 -2.40 42.31
CA ILE A 781 15.35 -3.38 41.53
C ILE A 781 15.54 -4.73 42.21
N GLN A 782 14.47 -5.22 42.85
CA GLN A 782 14.53 -6.42 43.68
C GLN A 782 14.93 -7.66 42.87
N VAL A 783 15.88 -8.42 43.41
CA VAL A 783 16.32 -9.73 42.91
C VAL A 783 16.59 -10.65 44.10
N GLY A 784 17.11 -11.86 43.85
CA GLY A 784 17.50 -12.78 44.91
C GLY A 784 18.77 -12.34 45.66
N GLU A 785 19.18 -13.17 46.62
CA GLU A 785 20.30 -12.86 47.51
C GLU A 785 21.66 -12.99 46.82
N LYS A 786 22.53 -12.00 47.05
CA LYS A 786 23.88 -11.89 46.47
C LYS A 786 23.87 -12.07 44.95
N PRO A 787 23.28 -11.12 44.21
CA PRO A 787 23.29 -11.13 42.75
C PRO A 787 24.74 -10.96 42.27
N THR A 788 25.15 -11.78 41.31
CA THR A 788 26.54 -11.85 40.83
C THR A 788 26.63 -11.55 39.35
N GLY A 789 26.24 -12.49 38.49
CA GLY A 789 26.15 -12.31 37.05
C GLY A 789 24.83 -11.69 36.62
N VAL A 790 24.89 -10.84 35.60
CA VAL A 790 23.72 -10.26 34.93
C VAL A 790 23.93 -10.33 33.42
N THR A 791 22.87 -10.62 32.65
CA THR A 791 22.91 -10.63 31.19
C THR A 791 21.59 -10.12 30.62
N VAL A 792 21.62 -9.54 29.42
CA VAL A 792 20.42 -9.12 28.68
C VAL A 792 20.34 -9.93 27.39
N THR A 793 19.14 -10.39 27.05
CA THR A 793 18.86 -11.05 25.76
C THR A 793 18.91 -10.04 24.60
N LEU A 794 19.28 -10.47 23.39
CA LEU A 794 19.50 -9.54 22.26
C LEU A 794 18.24 -8.74 21.86
N ASP A 795 17.05 -9.30 22.11
CA ASP A 795 15.78 -8.62 21.87
C ASP A 795 15.43 -7.56 22.94
N ASP A 796 16.34 -7.30 23.88
CA ASP A 796 16.20 -6.35 25.00
C ASP A 796 15.01 -6.67 25.93
N GLY A 797 14.34 -7.82 25.77
CA GLY A 797 13.11 -8.11 26.50
C GLY A 797 13.31 -8.85 27.83
N LEU A 798 14.47 -9.48 28.04
CA LEU A 798 14.81 -10.17 29.30
C LEU A 798 16.17 -9.77 29.84
N VAL A 799 16.22 -9.54 31.15
CA VAL A 799 17.44 -9.46 31.96
C VAL A 799 17.46 -10.65 32.90
N LEU A 800 18.50 -11.47 32.86
CA LEU A 800 18.67 -12.62 33.74
C LEU A 800 19.80 -12.36 34.73
N VAL A 801 19.57 -12.74 36.00
CA VAL A 801 20.49 -12.48 37.11
C VAL A 801 20.68 -13.73 37.93
N THR A 802 21.93 -14.12 38.18
CA THR A 802 22.23 -15.25 39.08
C THR A 802 22.41 -14.81 40.52
N ASN A 803 21.68 -15.45 41.42
CA ASN A 803 21.66 -15.17 42.86
C ASN A 803 22.35 -16.31 43.60
N THR A 804 23.58 -16.06 44.04
CA THR A 804 24.43 -17.10 44.65
C THR A 804 24.10 -17.37 46.12
N GLY A 805 23.50 -16.39 46.81
CA GLY A 805 23.13 -16.49 48.21
C GLY A 805 22.04 -17.53 48.44
N ASP A 806 21.10 -17.61 47.50
CA ASP A 806 19.85 -18.33 47.66
C ASP A 806 19.57 -19.36 46.53
N ALA A 807 20.61 -19.65 45.72
CA ALA A 807 20.60 -20.61 44.62
C ALA A 807 19.40 -20.42 43.67
N SER A 808 19.27 -19.23 43.11
CA SER A 808 18.16 -18.89 42.22
C SER A 808 18.60 -18.02 41.04
N ILE A 809 17.71 -17.89 40.06
CA ILE A 809 17.82 -16.93 38.97
C ILE A 809 16.66 -15.94 39.07
N SER A 810 16.96 -14.65 39.00
CA SER A 810 15.95 -13.61 38.82
C SER A 810 15.84 -13.28 37.34
N VAL A 811 14.62 -13.27 36.83
CA VAL A 811 14.28 -12.91 35.46
C VAL A 811 13.50 -11.62 35.52
N LEU A 812 14.00 -10.58 34.85
CA LEU A 812 13.32 -9.31 34.71
C LEU A 812 12.81 -9.17 33.28
N THR A 813 11.53 -8.85 33.15
CA THR A 813 10.88 -8.51 31.87
C THR A 813 10.67 -6.99 31.79
N LEU A 814 10.78 -6.43 30.59
CA LEU A 814 10.46 -5.02 30.36
C LEU A 814 8.96 -4.84 30.12
N ALA A 815 8.31 -4.22 31.09
CA ALA A 815 6.89 -4.04 31.14
C ALA A 815 6.45 -2.77 30.39
N THR A 816 5.93 -2.89 29.17
CA THR A 816 5.51 -1.73 28.33
C THR A 816 4.04 -1.33 28.45
N TYR A 817 3.15 -2.23 28.88
CA TYR A 817 1.74 -1.91 29.19
C TYR A 817 1.36 -2.24 30.64
N GLU A 818 0.31 -1.63 31.16
CA GLU A 818 -0.31 -1.90 32.45
C GLU A 818 -1.82 -2.08 32.28
N ALA A 819 -2.39 -2.97 33.07
CA ALA A 819 -3.84 -3.15 33.14
C ALA A 819 -4.48 -1.94 33.80
N GLU A 820 -5.48 -1.35 33.16
CA GLU A 820 -6.30 -0.33 33.79
C GLU A 820 -7.23 -0.95 34.84
N THR A 821 -7.49 -0.20 35.91
CA THR A 821 -8.46 -0.59 36.95
C THR A 821 -9.90 -0.45 36.49
N THR A 822 -10.14 0.42 35.51
CA THR A 822 -11.47 0.72 34.98
C THR A 822 -11.67 -0.06 33.68
N SER A 823 -12.75 -0.83 33.61
CA SER A 823 -13.19 -1.49 32.39
C SER A 823 -14.23 -0.65 31.65
N ILE A 824 -14.31 -0.81 30.34
CA ILE A 824 -15.32 -0.17 29.49
C ILE A 824 -16.61 -1.02 29.52
N PRO A 825 -17.78 -0.44 29.81
CA PRO A 825 -19.06 -1.14 29.69
C PRO A 825 -19.37 -1.51 28.24
N SER A 826 -19.90 -2.72 28.04
CA SER A 826 -20.21 -3.31 26.73
C SER A 826 -21.56 -4.06 26.75
N VAL A 827 -21.98 -4.59 25.59
CA VAL A 827 -23.00 -5.65 25.50
C VAL A 827 -22.62 -6.85 26.37
N GLU A 828 -23.56 -7.75 26.66
CA GLU A 828 -23.27 -9.00 27.37
C GLU A 828 -22.34 -9.91 26.55
N LYS A 829 -21.40 -10.56 27.22
CA LYS A 829 -20.45 -11.56 26.69
C LYS A 829 -19.76 -11.13 25.38
N PRO A 830 -19.15 -9.95 25.32
CA PRO A 830 -18.53 -9.47 24.10
C PRO A 830 -17.40 -10.40 23.65
N THR A 831 -17.35 -10.68 22.36
CA THR A 831 -16.34 -11.54 21.72
C THR A 831 -15.54 -10.82 20.64
N GLY A 832 -16.09 -9.75 20.07
CA GLY A 832 -15.41 -8.92 19.06
C GLY A 832 -15.18 -7.51 19.57
N VAL A 833 -14.07 -6.90 19.17
CA VAL A 833 -13.76 -5.50 19.42
C VAL A 833 -12.98 -4.92 18.25
N VAL A 834 -13.26 -3.68 17.87
CA VAL A 834 -12.50 -2.92 16.86
C VAL A 834 -12.42 -1.45 17.28
N VAL A 835 -11.34 -0.77 16.89
CA VAL A 835 -11.09 0.64 17.21
C VAL A 835 -11.13 1.44 15.91
N THR A 836 -11.76 2.62 15.93
CA THR A 836 -11.78 3.50 14.75
C THR A 836 -10.36 4.00 14.42
N PRO A 837 -10.04 4.29 13.14
CA PRO A 837 -8.70 4.77 12.75
C PRO A 837 -8.27 6.09 13.39
N ASP A 838 -9.23 6.93 13.78
CA ASP A 838 -8.98 8.17 14.53
C ASP A 838 -8.88 7.97 16.05
N ALA A 839 -9.01 6.71 16.50
CA ALA A 839 -8.98 6.28 17.88
C ALA A 839 -10.04 6.94 18.78
N LYS A 840 -11.14 7.49 18.26
CA LYS A 840 -12.17 8.13 19.09
C LYS A 840 -13.22 7.17 19.62
N GLN A 841 -13.51 6.09 18.89
CA GLN A 841 -14.56 5.16 19.26
C GLN A 841 -14.05 3.71 19.29
N ILE A 842 -14.63 2.92 20.20
CA ILE A 842 -14.37 1.49 20.35
C ILE A 842 -15.68 0.76 20.19
N TYR A 843 -15.74 -0.15 19.23
CA TYR A 843 -16.92 -0.96 18.94
C TYR A 843 -16.73 -2.35 19.51
N SER A 844 -17.75 -2.89 20.16
CA SER A 844 -17.72 -4.24 20.73
C SER A 844 -19.07 -4.93 20.56
N TRP A 845 -19.03 -6.24 20.29
CA TRP A 845 -20.23 -7.04 20.02
C TRP A 845 -20.04 -8.49 20.47
N HIS A 846 -21.15 -9.22 20.58
CA HIS A 846 -21.15 -10.67 20.70
C HIS A 846 -21.29 -11.29 19.31
N ASN A 847 -20.42 -12.25 18.96
CA ASN A 847 -20.51 -12.99 17.71
C ASN A 847 -21.58 -14.06 17.84
N ALA A 848 -22.69 -13.88 17.13
CA ALA A 848 -23.88 -14.73 17.21
C ALA A 848 -23.68 -16.18 16.73
N LEU A 849 -22.53 -16.52 16.11
CA LEU A 849 -22.16 -17.91 15.79
C LEU A 849 -21.56 -18.64 17.00
N ILE A 850 -21.10 -17.92 18.03
CA ILE A 850 -20.47 -18.49 19.22
C ILE A 850 -21.56 -18.85 20.25
N ARG A 851 -22.02 -20.10 20.24
CA ARG A 851 -23.03 -20.58 21.20
C ARG A 851 -22.48 -20.64 22.64
N ASP A 852 -23.29 -20.18 23.58
CA ASP A 852 -23.12 -20.49 25.00
C ASP A 852 -23.95 -21.74 25.35
N ILE A 853 -23.26 -22.78 25.85
CA ILE A 853 -23.87 -24.05 26.25
C ILE A 853 -24.70 -23.88 27.53
N LEU A 854 -24.37 -22.89 28.36
CA LEU A 854 -25.04 -22.63 29.64
C LEU A 854 -26.24 -21.70 29.47
N HIS A 855 -26.20 -20.71 28.58
CA HIS A 855 -27.26 -19.71 28.37
C HIS A 855 -27.58 -19.51 26.87
N PRO A 856 -28.56 -20.23 26.30
CA PRO A 856 -28.77 -20.34 24.85
C PRO A 856 -29.49 -19.15 24.18
N LYS A 857 -29.59 -17.98 24.82
CA LYS A 857 -30.26 -16.81 24.23
C LYS A 857 -29.29 -16.04 23.33
N ASP A 858 -29.76 -15.56 22.18
CA ASP A 858 -29.01 -14.64 21.33
C ASP A 858 -28.76 -13.30 22.06
N ILE A 859 -27.59 -12.69 21.81
CA ILE A 859 -27.14 -11.44 22.43
C ILE A 859 -26.90 -10.41 21.32
N PRO A 860 -27.95 -9.69 20.90
CA PRO A 860 -27.86 -8.73 19.79
C PRO A 860 -27.20 -7.41 20.21
N GLY A 861 -26.77 -6.64 19.21
CA GLY A 861 -26.32 -5.27 19.38
C GLY A 861 -24.82 -5.02 19.22
N LEU A 862 -24.52 -3.75 18.96
CA LEU A 862 -23.18 -3.17 18.84
C LEU A 862 -23.00 -2.12 19.93
N SER A 863 -22.15 -2.37 20.92
CA SER A 863 -21.77 -1.36 21.90
C SER A 863 -20.68 -0.46 21.33
N VAL A 864 -20.88 0.85 21.44
CA VAL A 864 -19.97 1.89 20.98
C VAL A 864 -19.57 2.72 22.20
N TYR A 865 -18.29 2.68 22.53
CA TYR A 865 -17.71 3.54 23.55
C TYR A 865 -17.03 4.73 22.91
N ASP A 866 -17.49 5.93 23.26
CA ASP A 866 -16.88 7.19 22.87
C ASP A 866 -15.83 7.60 23.92
N ARG A 867 -14.56 7.64 23.51
CA ARG A 867 -13.42 7.91 24.42
C ARG A 867 -13.35 9.36 24.88
N ILE A 868 -14.01 10.29 24.19
CA ILE A 868 -13.97 11.71 24.53
C ILE A 868 -14.96 11.99 25.67
N SER A 869 -16.18 11.47 25.55
CA SER A 869 -17.24 11.61 26.54
C SER A 869 -17.18 10.56 27.65
N GLY A 870 -16.54 9.42 27.41
CA GLY A 870 -16.48 8.29 28.32
C GLY A 870 -17.79 7.51 28.42
N ILE A 871 -18.70 7.68 27.46
CA ILE A 871 -20.04 7.06 27.46
C ILE A 871 -20.04 5.85 26.51
N SER A 872 -20.70 4.77 26.94
CA SER A 872 -21.00 3.60 26.11
C SER A 872 -22.48 3.60 25.72
N THR A 873 -22.78 3.51 24.42
CA THR A 873 -24.13 3.42 23.85
C THR A 873 -24.28 2.14 23.05
N THR A 874 -25.45 1.51 23.12
CA THR A 874 -25.76 0.34 22.28
C THR A 874 -26.52 0.77 21.03
N HIS A 875 -26.05 0.35 19.87
CA HIS A 875 -26.69 0.50 18.58
C HIS A 875 -27.08 -0.87 18.03
N LEU A 876 -27.93 -0.92 17.01
CA LEU A 876 -28.34 -2.17 16.36
C LEU A 876 -28.90 -3.21 17.35
N GLU A 877 -29.64 -2.79 18.37
CA GLU A 877 -30.06 -3.60 19.54
C GLU A 877 -30.83 -4.89 19.23
N THR A 878 -31.33 -5.05 18.00
CA THR A 878 -32.05 -6.25 17.54
C THR A 878 -31.27 -7.08 16.51
N THR A 879 -30.03 -6.71 16.21
CA THR A 879 -29.21 -7.30 15.14
C THR A 879 -28.22 -8.30 15.71
N ASP A 880 -28.28 -9.54 15.22
CA ASP A 880 -27.36 -10.62 15.59
C ASP A 880 -26.08 -10.56 14.76
N LEU A 881 -25.12 -9.77 15.25
CA LEU A 881 -23.85 -9.55 14.57
C LEU A 881 -22.92 -10.77 14.64
N ILE A 882 -22.22 -11.06 13.55
CA ILE A 882 -21.14 -12.05 13.50
C ILE A 882 -19.80 -11.35 13.68
N THR A 883 -19.53 -10.35 12.85
CA THR A 883 -18.26 -9.61 12.83
C THR A 883 -18.48 -8.18 12.34
N CYS A 884 -17.57 -7.29 12.69
CA CYS A 884 -17.55 -5.89 12.30
C CYS A 884 -16.09 -5.44 12.04
N ALA A 885 -15.85 -4.73 10.94
CA ALA A 885 -14.57 -4.10 10.62
C ALA A 885 -14.79 -2.65 10.20
N VAL A 886 -13.96 -1.74 10.72
CA VAL A 886 -14.03 -0.31 10.36
C VAL A 886 -13.13 -0.06 9.14
N HIS A 887 -13.55 0.84 8.26
CA HIS A 887 -12.70 1.27 7.15
C HIS A 887 -11.38 1.87 7.69
N PRO A 888 -10.20 1.50 7.17
CA PRO A 888 -8.91 1.91 7.75
C PRO A 888 -8.55 3.39 7.51
N ASP A 889 -9.12 4.03 6.48
CA ASP A 889 -8.98 5.47 6.26
C ASP A 889 -9.86 6.26 7.25
N LYS A 890 -9.22 7.07 8.10
CA LYS A 890 -9.87 7.96 9.07
C LYS A 890 -10.82 8.99 8.45
N ASN A 891 -10.69 9.28 7.16
CA ASN A 891 -11.56 10.23 6.45
C ASN A 891 -12.84 9.58 5.93
N ARG A 892 -12.92 8.24 5.95
CA ARG A 892 -14.10 7.48 5.56
C ARG A 892 -14.87 7.03 6.79
N GLN A 893 -16.10 7.52 6.92
CA GLN A 893 -16.93 7.31 8.10
C GLN A 893 -17.89 6.14 7.93
N PHE A 894 -17.37 4.95 7.62
CA PHE A 894 -18.20 3.75 7.55
C PHE A 894 -17.46 2.48 8.03
N ALA A 895 -18.27 1.50 8.44
CA ALA A 895 -17.84 0.17 8.85
C ALA A 895 -18.65 -0.90 8.12
N PHE A 896 -18.09 -2.10 8.05
CA PHE A 896 -18.69 -3.28 7.45
C PHE A 896 -19.04 -4.30 8.53
N ALA A 897 -20.22 -4.88 8.47
CA ALA A 897 -20.63 -5.91 9.41
C ALA A 897 -21.40 -7.04 8.74
N LEU A 898 -21.39 -8.21 9.39
CA LEU A 898 -22.15 -9.39 8.99
C LEU A 898 -23.22 -9.72 10.01
N GLU A 899 -24.38 -10.15 9.54
CA GLU A 899 -25.53 -10.54 10.35
C GLU A 899 -25.89 -12.01 10.10
N LYS A 900 -26.14 -12.78 11.16
CA LYS A 900 -26.35 -14.24 11.13
C LYS A 900 -27.53 -14.70 10.26
N ALA A 901 -28.58 -13.90 10.15
CA ALA A 901 -29.78 -14.23 9.37
C ALA A 901 -29.83 -13.53 8.00
N SER A 902 -28.75 -12.85 7.59
CA SER A 902 -28.68 -12.04 6.38
C SER A 902 -27.77 -12.68 5.33
N THR A 903 -28.08 -12.47 4.05
CA THR A 903 -27.19 -12.74 2.91
C THR A 903 -26.57 -11.46 2.36
N ASP A 904 -26.72 -10.35 3.08
CA ASP A 904 -26.24 -9.03 2.68
C ASP A 904 -25.06 -8.61 3.55
N LEU A 905 -24.13 -7.86 2.94
CA LEU A 905 -23.11 -7.10 3.66
C LEU A 905 -23.76 -5.83 4.25
N LEU A 906 -23.62 -5.63 5.55
CA LEU A 906 -24.14 -4.44 6.23
C LEU A 906 -23.08 -3.34 6.22
N LEU A 907 -23.40 -2.21 5.60
CA LEU A 907 -22.62 -0.97 5.67
C LEU A 907 -23.21 -0.09 6.77
N ILE A 908 -22.38 0.34 7.72
CA ILE A 908 -22.78 1.15 8.88
C ILE A 908 -22.08 2.51 8.77
N ASP A 909 -22.82 3.61 8.76
CA ASP A 909 -22.24 4.95 8.92
C ASP A 909 -21.73 5.11 10.35
N THR A 910 -20.43 5.37 10.54
CA THR A 910 -19.80 5.40 11.88
C THR A 910 -20.17 6.66 12.69
N GLY A 911 -20.74 7.68 12.04
CA GLY A 911 -21.18 8.91 12.68
C GLY A 911 -22.64 8.86 13.11
N THR A 912 -23.53 8.34 12.26
CA THR A 912 -24.98 8.31 12.50
C THR A 912 -25.50 6.95 12.95
N PHE A 913 -24.74 5.87 12.70
CA PHE A 913 -25.17 4.47 12.84
C PHE A 913 -26.36 4.09 11.95
N GLU A 914 -26.62 4.87 10.89
CA GLU A 914 -27.51 4.45 9.82
C GLU A 914 -26.90 3.28 9.05
N THR A 915 -27.76 2.39 8.54
CA THR A 915 -27.30 1.17 7.88
C THR A 915 -27.82 1.05 6.47
N GLN A 916 -26.98 0.52 5.58
CA GLN A 916 -27.30 0.17 4.22
C GLN A 916 -26.96 -1.30 3.99
N ARG A 917 -27.87 -2.06 3.37
CA ARG A 917 -27.62 -3.46 2.98
C ARG A 917 -27.11 -3.52 1.54
N VAL A 918 -26.01 -4.22 1.35
CA VAL A 918 -25.42 -4.50 0.03
C VAL A 918 -25.62 -5.99 -0.26
N PRO A 919 -26.50 -6.36 -1.20
CA PRO A 919 -26.78 -7.76 -1.51
C PRO A 919 -25.52 -8.48 -1.99
N LEU A 920 -25.25 -9.66 -1.44
CA LEU A 920 -24.19 -10.53 -1.96
C LEU A 920 -24.74 -11.31 -3.14
N GLU A 921 -24.08 -11.19 -4.30
CA GLU A 921 -24.39 -12.03 -5.45
C GLU A 921 -24.27 -13.52 -5.08
N GLY A 922 -25.22 -14.34 -5.53
CA GLY A 922 -25.29 -15.77 -5.22
C GLY A 922 -26.13 -16.12 -3.98
N GLY A 923 -26.46 -15.14 -3.12
CA GLY A 923 -27.27 -15.39 -1.91
C GLY A 923 -26.58 -16.29 -0.88
N HIS A 924 -25.24 -16.35 -0.92
CA HIS A 924 -24.43 -17.14 0.00
C HIS A 924 -24.44 -16.51 1.40
N GLN A 925 -24.36 -17.34 2.45
CA GLN A 925 -24.29 -16.85 3.83
C GLN A 925 -22.87 -16.40 4.18
N PRO A 926 -22.66 -15.14 4.60
CA PRO A 926 -21.33 -14.65 4.93
C PRO A 926 -20.87 -15.13 6.32
N LEU A 927 -19.58 -15.47 6.45
CA LEU A 927 -18.99 -16.06 7.66
C LEU A 927 -17.87 -15.23 8.29
N LEU A 928 -16.93 -14.76 7.48
CA LEU A 928 -15.76 -13.98 7.90
C LEU A 928 -15.54 -12.85 6.91
N LEU A 929 -15.14 -11.68 7.39
CA LEU A 929 -14.66 -10.59 6.56
C LEU A 929 -13.34 -10.05 7.11
N ASP A 930 -12.54 -9.46 6.24
CA ASP A 930 -11.40 -8.63 6.60
C ASP A 930 -11.11 -7.61 5.49
N VAL A 931 -10.46 -6.50 5.86
CA VAL A 931 -10.24 -5.34 4.99
C VAL A 931 -8.75 -5.06 4.88
N SER A 932 -8.26 -4.80 3.66
CA SER A 932 -6.85 -4.46 3.45
C SER A 932 -6.52 -3.12 4.13
N ALA A 933 -5.33 -3.02 4.72
CA ALA A 933 -4.94 -1.82 5.48
C ALA A 933 -4.86 -0.54 4.62
N ASN A 934 -4.65 -0.66 3.31
CA ASN A 934 -4.73 0.46 2.36
C ASN A 934 -6.18 0.90 2.06
N GLY A 935 -7.20 0.18 2.51
CA GLY A 935 -8.61 0.54 2.34
C GLY A 935 -9.14 0.37 0.92
N GLU A 936 -8.50 -0.47 0.10
CA GLU A 936 -8.90 -0.67 -1.30
C GLU A 936 -9.69 -1.98 -1.53
N ARG A 937 -9.49 -2.97 -0.68
CA ARG A 937 -10.05 -4.33 -0.85
C ARG A 937 -10.73 -4.82 0.41
N LEU A 938 -11.87 -5.47 0.22
CA LEU A 938 -12.56 -6.26 1.24
C LEU A 938 -12.67 -7.69 0.75
N PHE A 939 -12.28 -8.65 1.59
CA PHE A 939 -12.43 -10.08 1.34
C PHE A 939 -13.50 -10.65 2.26
N LEU A 940 -14.37 -11.49 1.68
CA LEU A 940 -15.53 -12.04 2.35
C LEU A 940 -15.63 -13.54 2.08
N LEU A 941 -15.57 -14.35 3.14
CA LEU A 941 -15.83 -15.78 3.06
C LEU A 941 -17.33 -16.04 3.18
N CYS A 942 -17.90 -16.76 2.22
CA CYS A 942 -19.31 -17.14 2.17
C CYS A 942 -19.51 -18.65 2.05
N ASP A 943 -20.68 -19.14 2.48
CA ASP A 943 -21.12 -20.54 2.46
C ASP A 943 -22.47 -20.67 1.75
N ASP A 944 -22.59 -21.57 0.77
CA ASP A 944 -23.87 -21.88 0.08
C ASP A 944 -24.56 -23.15 0.61
N LYS A 945 -24.06 -23.71 1.73
CA LYS A 945 -24.39 -25.01 2.38
C LYS A 945 -23.72 -26.23 1.76
N GLN A 946 -23.13 -26.12 0.57
CA GLN A 946 -22.42 -27.19 -0.13
C GLN A 946 -20.96 -26.81 -0.43
N ARG A 947 -20.65 -25.53 -0.57
CA ARG A 947 -19.39 -24.98 -1.05
C ARG A 947 -19.07 -23.67 -0.33
N TYR A 948 -17.78 -23.42 -0.18
CA TYR A 948 -17.26 -22.15 0.31
C TYR A 948 -16.75 -21.28 -0.83
N TYR A 949 -17.04 -19.98 -0.78
CA TYR A 949 -16.59 -19.01 -1.76
C TYR A 949 -15.86 -17.86 -1.07
N MET A 950 -14.81 -17.38 -1.71
CA MET A 950 -14.20 -16.11 -1.38
C MET A 950 -14.71 -15.06 -2.36
N GLN A 951 -15.41 -14.04 -1.86
CA GLN A 951 -15.80 -12.87 -2.62
C GLN A 951 -14.84 -11.71 -2.33
N VAL A 952 -14.46 -10.98 -3.38
CA VAL A 952 -13.54 -9.84 -3.30
C VAL A 952 -14.28 -8.59 -3.76
N PHE A 953 -14.19 -7.51 -2.98
CA PHE A 953 -14.82 -6.22 -3.26
C PHE A 953 -13.78 -5.11 -3.36
N ASP A 954 -14.02 -4.17 -4.28
CA ASP A 954 -13.42 -2.85 -4.30
C ASP A 954 -14.21 -1.94 -3.35
N ILE A 955 -13.52 -1.28 -2.44
CA ILE A 955 -14.12 -0.40 -1.42
C ILE A 955 -13.60 1.05 -1.53
N THR A 956 -12.99 1.41 -2.67
CA THR A 956 -12.55 2.78 -2.96
C THR A 956 -13.73 3.71 -3.27
N GLY A 957 -14.88 3.19 -3.68
CA GLY A 957 -16.12 3.94 -3.84
C GLY A 957 -16.86 4.22 -2.52
N GLN A 958 -18.02 4.89 -2.60
CA GLN A 958 -18.95 5.01 -1.47
C GLN A 958 -19.66 3.69 -1.15
N THR A 959 -19.87 2.85 -2.16
CA THR A 959 -20.49 1.53 -2.03
C THR A 959 -19.51 0.44 -2.50
N PRO A 960 -19.39 -0.67 -1.75
CA PRO A 960 -18.57 -1.81 -2.16
C PRO A 960 -19.01 -2.36 -3.52
N LYS A 961 -18.04 -2.58 -4.42
CA LYS A 961 -18.28 -3.18 -5.73
C LYS A 961 -17.60 -4.53 -5.81
N LYS A 962 -18.36 -5.61 -6.06
CA LYS A 962 -17.80 -6.95 -6.24
C LYS A 962 -16.85 -6.95 -7.45
N LEU A 963 -15.64 -7.44 -7.24
CA LEU A 963 -14.60 -7.63 -8.25
C LEU A 963 -14.56 -9.07 -8.75
N ALA A 964 -14.65 -10.02 -7.82
CA ALA A 964 -14.49 -11.42 -8.13
C ALA A 964 -15.18 -12.32 -7.10
N GLU A 965 -15.38 -13.56 -7.50
CA GLU A 965 -15.77 -14.67 -6.63
C GLU A 965 -14.97 -15.90 -7.02
N LYS A 966 -14.48 -16.63 -6.02
CA LYS A 966 -13.69 -17.83 -6.23
C LYS A 966 -14.14 -18.93 -5.28
N GLU A 967 -14.50 -20.07 -5.86
CA GLU A 967 -14.78 -21.28 -5.10
C GLU A 967 -13.49 -21.77 -4.42
N LEU A 968 -13.60 -22.10 -3.13
CA LEU A 968 -12.50 -22.66 -2.34
C LEU A 968 -12.54 -24.20 -2.41
N TYR A 969 -13.66 -24.83 -2.03
CA TYR A 969 -13.80 -26.30 -1.98
C TYR A 969 -15.27 -26.76 -1.82
N GLU A 970 -15.58 -28.01 -2.21
CA GLU A 970 -16.89 -28.69 -2.02
C GLU A 970 -16.96 -29.49 -0.71
N HIS A 971 -18.02 -29.33 0.11
CA HIS A 971 -18.12 -30.03 1.39
C HIS A 971 -19.55 -30.48 1.79
N PRO A 972 -19.74 -31.72 2.32
CA PRO A 972 -21.05 -32.26 2.75
C PRO A 972 -21.51 -31.93 4.20
N SER A 973 -20.74 -31.21 5.00
CA SER A 973 -21.10 -30.73 6.36
C SER A 973 -20.37 -29.44 6.81
N THR A 974 -20.95 -28.59 7.65
CA THR A 974 -20.32 -27.32 8.07
C THR A 974 -18.95 -27.55 8.74
N LYS A 975 -17.84 -27.05 8.20
CA LYS A 975 -16.50 -27.25 8.80
C LYS A 975 -15.65 -25.97 8.88
N GLY A 976 -15.61 -25.41 10.09
CA GLY A 976 -14.37 -25.17 10.81
C GLY A 976 -13.42 -24.02 10.42
N PHE A 977 -13.80 -23.09 9.53
CA PHE A 977 -12.99 -21.88 9.33
C PHE A 977 -12.91 -21.04 10.61
N LYS A 978 -11.71 -20.54 10.93
CA LYS A 978 -11.47 -19.78 12.18
C LYS A 978 -11.09 -18.34 11.98
N SER A 979 -10.23 -18.06 11.01
CA SER A 979 -9.67 -16.73 10.83
C SER A 979 -9.44 -16.42 9.36
N LEU A 980 -9.68 -15.17 9.01
CA LEU A 980 -9.38 -14.56 7.71
C LEU A 980 -8.43 -13.40 7.97
N CYS A 981 -7.39 -13.26 7.16
CA CYS A 981 -6.43 -12.16 7.23
C CYS A 981 -6.06 -11.70 5.82
N VAL A 982 -6.13 -10.40 5.57
CA VAL A 982 -5.78 -9.76 4.30
C VAL A 982 -4.44 -9.02 4.46
N LEU A 983 -3.57 -9.12 3.46
CA LEU A 983 -2.32 -8.35 3.46
C LEU A 983 -2.61 -6.85 3.37
N ALA A 984 -1.70 -6.04 3.91
CA ALA A 984 -1.87 -4.58 3.99
C ALA A 984 -2.14 -3.92 2.62
N ASP A 985 -1.56 -4.47 1.54
CA ASP A 985 -1.72 -4.01 0.16
C ASP A 985 -2.95 -4.59 -0.57
N GLY A 986 -3.72 -5.47 0.07
CA GLY A 986 -4.88 -6.13 -0.54
C GLY A 986 -4.55 -7.14 -1.64
N SER A 987 -3.26 -7.46 -1.85
CA SER A 987 -2.82 -8.35 -2.93
C SER A 987 -3.18 -9.82 -2.70
N GLN A 988 -3.22 -10.22 -1.43
CA GLN A 988 -3.53 -11.60 -1.02
C GLN A 988 -4.36 -11.63 0.26
N ALA A 989 -5.15 -12.70 0.40
CA ALA A 989 -5.86 -13.04 1.62
C ALA A 989 -5.58 -14.49 2.01
N PHE A 990 -5.67 -14.77 3.30
CA PHE A 990 -5.37 -16.06 3.89
C PHE A 990 -6.50 -16.46 4.82
N VAL A 991 -6.96 -17.71 4.71
CA VAL A 991 -8.01 -18.24 5.58
C VAL A 991 -7.59 -19.60 6.14
N THR A 992 -7.78 -19.78 7.45
CA THR A 992 -7.43 -21.02 8.15
C THR A 992 -8.63 -21.93 8.30
N GLU A 993 -8.41 -23.21 8.02
CA GLU A 993 -9.37 -24.28 8.28
C GLU A 993 -8.88 -25.11 9.46
N SER A 994 -9.68 -25.24 10.52
CA SER A 994 -9.31 -26.07 11.69
C SER A 994 -9.74 -27.52 11.57
N SER A 995 -10.66 -27.80 10.67
CA SER A 995 -11.25 -29.12 10.49
C SER A 995 -10.26 -30.11 9.86
N VAL A 996 -9.42 -29.56 8.99
CA VAL A 996 -8.25 -30.15 8.35
C VAL A 996 -7.18 -29.07 8.47
N PRO A 997 -5.96 -29.35 8.96
CA PRO A 997 -4.97 -28.31 9.26
C PRO A 997 -4.41 -27.68 7.97
N LEU A 998 -5.20 -26.79 7.34
CA LEU A 998 -4.90 -26.15 6.08
C LEU A 998 -4.91 -24.63 6.22
N LEU A 999 -4.00 -24.00 5.48
CA LEU A 999 -4.02 -22.58 5.17
C LEU A 999 -4.36 -22.40 3.69
N HIS A 1000 -5.47 -21.74 3.40
CA HIS A 1000 -5.84 -21.40 2.03
C HIS A 1000 -5.36 -19.98 1.71
N GLN A 1001 -4.57 -19.85 0.65
CA GLN A 1001 -4.06 -18.60 0.10
C GLN A 1001 -4.90 -18.19 -1.10
N ILE A 1002 -5.38 -16.95 -1.09
CA ILE A 1002 -6.13 -16.32 -2.18
C ILE A 1002 -5.27 -15.18 -2.74
N TYR A 1003 -4.96 -15.23 -4.03
CA TYR A 1003 -4.06 -14.26 -4.68
C TYR A 1003 -4.50 -13.98 -6.12
N HIS A 1004 -4.10 -12.84 -6.66
CA HIS A 1004 -4.44 -12.44 -8.03
C HIS A 1004 -3.30 -12.79 -9.00
N GLU A 1005 -3.62 -13.55 -10.05
CA GLU A 1005 -2.68 -13.99 -11.09
C GLU A 1005 -3.39 -13.99 -12.47
N GLU A 1006 -2.70 -13.48 -13.50
CA GLU A 1006 -3.19 -13.45 -14.90
C GLU A 1006 -4.61 -12.84 -15.08
N GLY A 1007 -4.98 -11.84 -14.27
CA GLY A 1007 -6.28 -11.18 -14.36
C GLY A 1007 -7.43 -11.90 -13.67
N SER A 1008 -7.13 -12.88 -12.81
CA SER A 1008 -8.13 -13.62 -12.03
C SER A 1008 -7.63 -13.99 -10.63
N TYR A 1009 -8.54 -14.24 -9.70
CA TYR A 1009 -8.19 -14.74 -8.36
C TYR A 1009 -8.02 -16.25 -8.37
N GLN A 1010 -6.92 -16.71 -7.78
CA GLN A 1010 -6.55 -18.11 -7.60
C GLN A 1010 -6.56 -18.49 -6.12
N VAL A 1011 -6.73 -19.78 -5.86
CA VAL A 1011 -6.70 -20.38 -4.51
C VAL A 1011 -5.63 -21.46 -4.49
N LYS A 1012 -4.82 -21.47 -3.43
CA LYS A 1012 -3.85 -22.53 -3.17
C LYS A 1012 -3.86 -22.91 -1.70
N SER A 1013 -3.98 -24.20 -1.40
CA SER A 1013 -3.99 -24.72 -0.04
C SER A 1013 -2.60 -25.22 0.36
N HIS A 1014 -2.23 -24.99 1.61
CA HIS A 1014 -0.95 -25.39 2.20
C HIS A 1014 -1.19 -26.13 3.51
N GLU A 1015 -0.50 -27.24 3.72
CA GLU A 1015 -0.62 -28.03 4.95
C GLU A 1015 0.07 -27.35 6.13
N LEU A 1016 -0.58 -27.41 7.29
CA LEU A 1016 -0.07 -26.99 8.58
C LEU A 1016 0.14 -28.21 9.48
N GLU A 1017 1.09 -28.12 10.41
CA GLU A 1017 1.40 -29.26 11.30
C GLU A 1017 0.32 -29.49 12.39
N GLY A 1018 -0.40 -28.44 12.77
CA GLY A 1018 -1.41 -28.48 13.82
C GLY A 1018 -2.70 -27.77 13.40
N ARG A 1019 -3.76 -27.99 14.18
CA ARG A 1019 -5.05 -27.33 13.98
C ARG A 1019 -4.90 -25.82 14.19
N PRO A 1020 -5.07 -24.96 13.18
CA PRO A 1020 -4.98 -23.52 13.36
C PRO A 1020 -6.11 -23.01 14.26
N GLU A 1021 -5.82 -22.06 15.13
CA GLU A 1021 -6.81 -21.39 15.99
C GLU A 1021 -6.86 -19.87 15.72
N ALA A 1022 -5.73 -19.24 15.38
CA ALA A 1022 -5.70 -17.81 15.05
C ALA A 1022 -4.64 -17.49 13.98
N LEU A 1023 -4.86 -16.38 13.25
CA LEU A 1023 -4.08 -15.95 12.09
C LEU A 1023 -3.85 -14.44 12.14
N THR A 1024 -2.64 -13.97 11.81
CA THR A 1024 -2.41 -12.53 11.58
C THR A 1024 -1.20 -12.26 10.68
N ALA A 1025 -1.21 -11.13 9.97
CA ALA A 1025 -0.10 -10.64 9.16
C ALA A 1025 0.56 -9.43 9.83
N LEU A 1026 1.86 -9.26 9.62
CA LEU A 1026 2.52 -8.01 10.02
C LEU A 1026 2.02 -6.83 9.17
N PRO A 1027 2.01 -5.60 9.72
CA PRO A 1027 1.60 -4.41 8.98
C PRO A 1027 2.41 -4.15 7.70
N ASP A 1028 3.65 -4.63 7.63
CA ASP A 1028 4.50 -4.51 6.44
C ASP A 1028 4.27 -5.62 5.39
N GLY A 1029 3.39 -6.59 5.67
CA GLY A 1029 3.09 -7.72 4.80
C GLY A 1029 4.24 -8.71 4.63
N ALA A 1030 5.36 -8.58 5.37
CA ALA A 1030 6.55 -9.40 5.17
C ALA A 1030 6.41 -10.82 5.74
N ARG A 1031 5.57 -10.98 6.79
CA ARG A 1031 5.35 -12.25 7.48
C ARG A 1031 3.90 -12.41 7.91
N LEU A 1032 3.46 -13.65 7.92
CA LEU A 1032 2.18 -14.13 8.43
C LEU A 1032 2.45 -15.13 9.55
N TYR A 1033 1.64 -15.10 10.61
CA TYR A 1033 1.73 -15.99 11.76
C TYR A 1033 0.43 -16.76 11.94
N VAL A 1034 0.56 -18.09 12.08
CA VAL A 1034 -0.55 -18.98 12.40
C VAL A 1034 -0.27 -19.62 13.76
N PHE A 1035 -1.16 -19.39 14.72
CA PHE A 1035 -1.13 -20.09 16.00
C PHE A 1035 -1.95 -21.38 15.88
N SER A 1036 -1.36 -22.51 16.22
CA SER A 1036 -1.98 -23.82 16.06
C SER A 1036 -1.82 -24.70 17.29
N VAL A 1037 -2.66 -25.73 17.39
CA VAL A 1037 -2.65 -26.72 18.45
C VAL A 1037 -2.62 -28.11 17.86
N LYS A 1038 -1.79 -29.02 18.39
CA LYS A 1038 -1.79 -30.43 18.05
C LYS A 1038 -2.34 -31.24 19.22
N ASP A 1039 -3.42 -31.98 18.97
CA ASP A 1039 -4.01 -32.89 19.94
C ASP A 1039 -3.02 -34.06 20.17
N THR A 1040 -2.62 -34.29 21.43
CA THR A 1040 -1.77 -35.42 21.84
C THR A 1040 -2.61 -36.56 22.45
N ASP A 1041 -2.04 -37.77 22.53
CA ASP A 1041 -2.74 -38.96 23.05
C ASP A 1041 -3.41 -38.71 24.43
N PRO A 1042 -4.62 -39.23 24.66
CA PRO A 1042 -5.34 -39.07 25.92
C PRO A 1042 -4.59 -39.80 27.05
N GLY A 1043 -3.89 -39.02 27.89
CA GLY A 1043 -3.06 -39.52 28.99
C GLY A 1043 -1.74 -38.76 29.18
N ALA A 1044 -1.32 -37.99 28.17
CA ALA A 1044 -0.28 -36.98 28.32
C ALA A 1044 -0.93 -35.62 28.62
N ASP A 1045 -0.55 -34.98 29.73
CA ASP A 1045 -0.92 -33.58 29.97
C ASP A 1045 -0.36 -32.70 28.82
N ALA A 1046 -1.26 -31.88 28.26
CA ALA A 1046 -1.07 -30.72 27.38
C ALA A 1046 -1.01 -30.93 25.84
N ASN A 1047 -2.07 -30.44 25.19
CA ASN A 1047 -2.07 -29.91 23.82
C ASN A 1047 -0.74 -29.21 23.47
N MET A 1048 -0.07 -29.62 22.39
CA MET A 1048 1.15 -28.92 21.94
C MET A 1048 0.77 -27.68 21.11
N ASN A 1049 1.05 -26.51 21.67
CA ASN A 1049 0.90 -25.24 20.96
C ASN A 1049 2.07 -25.01 20.01
N MET A 1050 1.81 -24.38 18.87
CA MET A 1050 2.83 -24.06 17.88
C MET A 1050 2.53 -22.74 17.17
N ILE A 1051 3.58 -22.10 16.66
CA ILE A 1051 3.49 -20.90 15.83
C ILE A 1051 4.15 -21.21 14.49
N SER A 1052 3.39 -21.09 13.41
CA SER A 1052 3.91 -21.17 12.04
C SER A 1052 4.19 -19.76 11.52
N VAL A 1053 5.43 -19.51 11.11
CA VAL A 1053 5.89 -18.29 10.45
C VAL A 1053 5.92 -18.53 8.96
N ILE A 1054 5.22 -17.69 8.21
CA ILE A 1054 4.99 -17.87 6.77
C ILE A 1054 5.45 -16.62 6.05
N ASN A 1055 6.23 -16.80 4.98
CA ASN A 1055 6.56 -15.73 4.05
C ASN A 1055 5.48 -15.66 2.95
N PRO A 1056 4.64 -14.61 2.88
CA PRO A 1056 3.50 -14.56 1.95
C PRO A 1056 3.87 -14.55 0.46
N ARG A 1057 5.14 -14.24 0.12
CA ARG A 1057 5.60 -14.21 -1.27
C ARG A 1057 6.11 -15.57 -1.74
N THR A 1058 6.83 -16.29 -0.89
CA THR A 1058 7.44 -17.59 -1.25
C THR A 1058 6.65 -18.78 -0.76
N MET A 1059 5.71 -18.57 0.18
CA MET A 1059 5.00 -19.60 0.93
C MET A 1059 5.91 -20.58 1.66
N HIS A 1060 7.13 -20.14 2.03
CA HIS A 1060 7.96 -20.91 2.95
C HIS A 1060 7.33 -20.88 4.36
N ILE A 1061 6.96 -22.05 4.88
CA ILE A 1061 6.35 -22.23 6.21
C ILE A 1061 7.41 -22.81 7.16
N ARG A 1062 7.66 -22.12 8.28
CA ARG A 1062 8.48 -22.61 9.39
C ARG A 1062 7.61 -22.72 10.64
N THR A 1063 7.46 -23.91 11.20
CA THR A 1063 6.68 -24.13 12.43
C THR A 1063 7.59 -24.28 13.64
N VAL A 1064 7.25 -23.58 14.73
CA VAL A 1064 7.93 -23.63 16.01
C VAL A 1064 6.97 -24.15 17.08
N HIS A 1065 7.39 -25.19 17.79
CA HIS A 1065 6.62 -25.83 18.85
C HIS A 1065 6.89 -25.16 20.19
N LEU A 1066 5.84 -24.67 20.84
CA LEU A 1066 5.93 -23.99 22.13
C LEU A 1066 5.99 -25.01 23.28
N GLY A 1067 6.78 -24.70 24.31
CA GLY A 1067 6.94 -25.46 25.55
C GLY A 1067 5.63 -25.85 26.25
N ILE A 1068 5.58 -27.00 26.96
CA ILE A 1068 4.38 -27.40 27.75
C ILE A 1068 4.08 -26.39 28.88
N GLU A 1069 5.09 -25.67 29.39
CA GLU A 1069 4.91 -24.68 30.45
C GLU A 1069 4.52 -23.28 29.95
N GLN A 1070 4.62 -23.02 28.63
CA GLN A 1070 3.95 -21.87 28.02
C GLN A 1070 2.46 -22.21 27.93
N LYS A 1071 1.75 -22.13 29.06
CA LYS A 1071 0.28 -22.28 29.18
C LYS A 1071 -0.43 -21.25 28.29
N VAL A 1072 -0.40 -21.52 27.00
CA VAL A 1072 -1.12 -20.85 25.94
C VAL A 1072 -2.30 -21.77 25.68
N ALA A 1073 -3.33 -21.68 26.51
CA ALA A 1073 -4.46 -22.58 26.36
C ALA A 1073 -5.40 -22.01 25.31
N SER A 1074 -5.34 -22.52 24.07
CA SER A 1074 -6.31 -22.20 23.00
C SER A 1074 -6.38 -20.70 22.69
N ILE A 1075 -5.42 -20.19 21.90
CA ILE A 1075 -5.45 -18.79 21.42
C ILE A 1075 -6.77 -18.53 20.70
N GLN A 1076 -7.44 -17.43 21.04
CA GLN A 1076 -8.71 -17.04 20.41
C GLN A 1076 -8.50 -16.04 19.29
N TYR A 1077 -7.74 -14.96 19.55
CA TYR A 1077 -7.40 -13.94 18.57
C TYR A 1077 -5.94 -13.51 18.70
N VAL A 1078 -5.38 -13.01 17.61
CA VAL A 1078 -4.06 -12.38 17.59
C VAL A 1078 -4.05 -11.14 16.71
N VAL A 1079 -3.44 -10.06 17.18
CA VAL A 1079 -3.25 -8.81 16.43
C VAL A 1079 -1.81 -8.30 16.61
N PRO A 1080 -1.17 -7.72 15.57
CA PRO A 1080 0.16 -7.16 15.70
C PRO A 1080 0.10 -5.76 16.32
N SER A 1081 1.21 -5.31 16.91
CA SER A 1081 1.40 -3.88 17.17
C SER A 1081 1.42 -3.09 15.86
N PRO A 1082 1.08 -1.79 15.86
CA PRO A 1082 1.05 -0.98 14.63
C PRO A 1082 2.38 -0.89 13.87
N ASP A 1083 3.50 -1.17 14.53
CA ASP A 1083 4.85 -1.22 13.96
C ASP A 1083 5.37 -2.66 13.74
N GLY A 1084 4.54 -3.68 14.01
CA GLY A 1084 4.85 -5.08 13.77
C GLY A 1084 5.91 -5.69 14.68
N THR A 1085 6.19 -5.10 15.84
CA THR A 1085 7.23 -5.56 16.77
C THR A 1085 6.74 -6.36 17.97
N ALA A 1086 5.43 -6.46 18.14
CA ALA A 1086 4.82 -7.39 19.08
C ALA A 1086 3.59 -8.02 18.44
N LEU A 1087 3.28 -9.26 18.84
CA LEU A 1087 2.01 -9.92 18.59
C LEU A 1087 1.26 -10.00 19.92
N PHE A 1088 0.03 -9.49 19.96
CA PHE A 1088 -0.85 -9.57 21.12
C PHE A 1088 -1.86 -10.68 20.87
N ALA A 1089 -1.80 -11.75 21.64
CA ALA A 1089 -2.68 -12.89 21.50
C ALA A 1089 -3.52 -13.08 22.77
N THR A 1090 -4.82 -13.35 22.62
CA THR A 1090 -5.70 -13.66 23.74
C THR A 1090 -5.83 -15.15 23.95
N ASP A 1091 -5.81 -15.58 25.19
CA ASP A 1091 -6.26 -16.90 25.61
C ASP A 1091 -7.34 -16.78 26.69
N ALA A 1092 -7.88 -17.90 27.14
CA ALA A 1092 -8.99 -17.88 28.11
C ALA A 1092 -8.64 -17.17 29.43
N SER A 1093 -7.37 -16.99 29.77
CA SER A 1093 -6.94 -16.38 31.04
C SER A 1093 -6.48 -14.92 30.91
N GLY A 1094 -6.19 -14.43 29.71
CA GLY A 1094 -5.71 -13.06 29.51
C GLY A 1094 -4.97 -12.82 28.20
N VAL A 1095 -3.99 -11.92 28.23
CA VAL A 1095 -3.22 -11.49 27.04
C VAL A 1095 -1.79 -12.00 27.10
N ARG A 1096 -1.31 -12.52 25.98
CA ARG A 1096 0.05 -13.00 25.71
C ARG A 1096 0.71 -12.04 24.72
N ILE A 1097 1.85 -11.46 25.09
CA ILE A 1097 2.67 -10.66 24.18
C ILE A 1097 3.79 -11.56 23.67
N VAL A 1098 3.88 -11.72 22.36
CA VAL A 1098 4.89 -12.54 21.69
C VAL A 1098 5.77 -11.66 20.82
N ASP A 1099 7.08 -11.85 20.90
CA ASP A 1099 8.02 -11.22 19.98
C ASP A 1099 7.95 -11.94 18.60
N PRO A 1100 7.68 -11.24 17.49
CA PRO A 1100 7.51 -11.87 16.18
C PRO A 1100 8.81 -12.42 15.58
N VAL A 1101 9.98 -11.99 16.06
CA VAL A 1101 11.29 -12.43 15.57
C VAL A 1101 11.77 -13.64 16.34
N SER A 1102 11.81 -13.56 17.68
CA SER A 1102 12.27 -14.64 18.55
C SER A 1102 11.17 -15.67 18.87
N LEU A 1103 9.91 -15.35 18.59
CA LEU A 1103 8.71 -16.14 18.93
C LEU A 1103 8.55 -16.42 20.43
N ARG A 1104 9.29 -15.68 21.26
CA ARG A 1104 9.23 -15.79 22.71
C ARG A 1104 7.97 -15.09 23.22
N LEU A 1105 7.29 -15.73 24.16
CA LEU A 1105 6.30 -15.07 25.01
C LEU A 1105 7.02 -14.08 25.94
N SER A 1106 6.98 -12.79 25.59
CA SER A 1106 7.66 -11.72 26.34
C SER A 1106 6.89 -11.31 27.61
N ARG A 1107 5.55 -11.39 27.57
CA ARG A 1107 4.73 -11.00 28.72
C ARG A 1107 3.38 -11.70 28.74
N THR A 1108 2.89 -11.94 29.95
CA THR A 1108 1.53 -12.43 30.22
C THR A 1108 0.81 -11.45 31.13
N TYR A 1109 -0.36 -10.99 30.70
CA TYR A 1109 -1.29 -10.24 31.54
C TYR A 1109 -2.45 -11.13 31.91
N LEU A 1110 -2.66 -11.26 33.21
CA LEU A 1110 -3.80 -11.96 33.79
C LEU A 1110 -4.68 -10.95 34.52
N TRP A 1111 -5.98 -11.17 34.51
CA TRP A 1111 -6.94 -10.32 35.18
C TRP A 1111 -7.19 -10.81 36.62
N PRO A 1112 -7.12 -9.94 37.64
CA PRO A 1112 -7.42 -10.31 39.02
C PRO A 1112 -8.94 -10.33 39.29
N GLY A 1113 -9.51 -11.45 39.75
CA GLY A 1113 -10.94 -11.55 40.12
C GLY A 1113 -11.66 -12.75 39.49
N ALA A 1114 -12.98 -12.89 39.71
CA ALA A 1114 -13.82 -14.00 39.22
C ALA A 1114 -13.64 -14.30 37.72
N THR A 1115 -14.01 -15.51 37.27
CA THR A 1115 -13.77 -16.12 35.94
C THR A 1115 -13.87 -15.16 34.75
N VAL A 1116 -12.80 -14.39 34.50
CA VAL A 1116 -12.63 -13.61 33.28
C VAL A 1116 -12.29 -14.58 32.15
N ILE A 1117 -12.97 -14.43 31.01
CA ILE A 1117 -12.72 -15.23 29.82
C ILE A 1117 -12.35 -14.28 28.69
N SER A 1118 -11.06 -13.99 28.55
CA SER A 1118 -10.57 -13.10 27.50
C SER A 1118 -10.82 -13.73 26.11
N TYR A 1119 -11.27 -12.90 25.16
CA TYR A 1119 -11.66 -13.38 23.84
C TYR A 1119 -11.18 -12.47 22.70
N GLY A 1120 -11.94 -11.44 22.32
CA GLY A 1120 -11.57 -10.50 21.26
C GLY A 1120 -10.45 -9.56 21.70
N ILE A 1121 -9.65 -9.09 20.74
CA ILE A 1121 -8.56 -8.14 20.98
C ILE A 1121 -8.44 -7.14 19.83
N ALA A 1122 -8.18 -5.87 20.16
CA ALA A 1122 -7.86 -4.83 19.20
C ALA A 1122 -6.80 -3.87 19.77
N THR A 1123 -5.95 -3.34 18.89
CA THR A 1123 -4.95 -2.33 19.25
C THR A 1123 -5.40 -0.96 18.77
N GLN A 1124 -5.17 0.06 19.58
CA GLN A 1124 -5.28 1.44 19.12
C GLN A 1124 -4.32 1.68 17.92
N PRO A 1125 -4.69 2.48 16.91
CA PRO A 1125 -3.87 2.71 15.71
C PRO A 1125 -2.43 3.23 15.95
N ASP A 1126 -2.18 3.86 17.10
CA ASP A 1126 -0.87 4.35 17.54
C ASP A 1126 -0.18 3.45 18.58
N GLY A 1127 -0.84 2.36 18.99
CA GLY A 1127 -0.32 1.38 19.94
C GLY A 1127 -0.39 1.80 21.40
N ALA A 1128 -1.04 2.93 21.74
CA ALA A 1128 -1.09 3.42 23.11
C ALA A 1128 -1.96 2.55 24.04
N GLU A 1129 -2.99 1.89 23.50
CA GLU A 1129 -3.92 1.05 24.26
C GLU A 1129 -4.25 -0.24 23.50
N ILE A 1130 -4.56 -1.29 24.25
CA ILE A 1130 -5.02 -2.59 23.77
C ILE A 1130 -6.33 -2.90 24.48
N PHE A 1131 -7.35 -3.25 23.71
CA PHE A 1131 -8.71 -3.53 24.19
C PHE A 1131 -8.98 -5.03 24.11
N VAL A 1132 -9.54 -5.60 25.17
CA VAL A 1132 -9.74 -7.04 25.32
C VAL A 1132 -11.15 -7.32 25.81
N THR A 1133 -11.93 -8.12 25.09
CA THR A 1133 -13.30 -8.42 25.50
C THR A 1133 -13.36 -9.51 26.57
N ASP A 1134 -14.31 -9.39 27.50
CA ASP A 1134 -14.62 -10.43 28.49
C ASP A 1134 -15.86 -11.23 28.11
N ARG A 1135 -15.68 -12.42 27.54
CA ARG A 1135 -16.78 -13.33 27.20
C ARG A 1135 -17.54 -13.83 28.44
N GLY A 1136 -16.95 -13.75 29.63
CA GLY A 1136 -17.60 -14.12 30.89
C GLY A 1136 -18.49 -13.02 31.48
N GLY A 1137 -18.33 -11.77 31.04
CA GLY A 1137 -18.94 -10.58 31.65
C GLY A 1137 -19.66 -9.69 30.63
N SER A 1138 -19.61 -8.38 30.84
CA SER A 1138 -20.24 -7.35 29.98
C SER A 1138 -19.31 -6.15 29.79
N THR A 1139 -18.01 -6.42 29.70
CA THR A 1139 -16.97 -5.40 29.73
C THR A 1139 -15.88 -5.65 28.70
N VAL A 1140 -15.18 -4.57 28.37
CA VAL A 1140 -13.92 -4.56 27.62
C VAL A 1140 -12.83 -4.04 28.54
N PHE A 1141 -11.80 -4.85 28.78
CA PHE A 1141 -10.62 -4.47 29.55
C PHE A 1141 -9.64 -3.68 28.69
N VAL A 1142 -8.86 -2.82 29.35
CA VAL A 1142 -7.87 -1.95 28.69
C VAL A 1142 -6.49 -2.25 29.27
N LEU A 1143 -5.53 -2.53 28.38
CA LEU A 1143 -4.10 -2.43 28.68
C LEU A 1143 -3.59 -1.13 28.10
N ARG A 1144 -3.11 -0.22 28.95
CA ARG A 1144 -2.54 1.07 28.51
C ARG A 1144 -1.03 1.01 28.58
N GLN A 1145 -0.36 1.61 27.60
CA GLN A 1145 1.09 1.74 27.62
C GLN A 1145 1.53 2.46 28.91
N VAL A 1146 2.61 2.01 29.53
CA VAL A 1146 3.17 2.64 30.74
C VAL A 1146 3.36 4.14 30.45
N GLN A 1147 2.97 4.98 31.40
CA GLN A 1147 3.16 6.43 31.27
C GLN A 1147 4.38 6.88 32.09
N PRO A 1148 5.01 8.01 31.72
CA PRO A 1148 6.04 8.65 32.54
C PRO A 1148 5.54 8.98 33.95
N GLU A 1149 6.48 9.13 34.88
CA GLU A 1149 6.19 9.47 36.28
C GLU A 1149 5.85 10.95 36.49
#